data_AF-A0A435A5H2-F1
#
_entry.id   AF-A0A435A5H2-F1
#
_cell.length_a   1.000
_cell.length_b   1.000
_cell.length_c   1.000
_cell.angle_alpha   90.00
_cell.angle_beta   90.00
_cell.angle_gamma   90.00
#
_symmetry.space_group_name_H-M   'P 1'
#
loop_
_entity.id
_entity.type
_entity.pdbx_description
1 polymer ?
#
loop_
_entity_poly.entity_id
_entity_poly.type
_entity_poly.pdbx_seq_one_letter_code
_entity_poly.pdbx_strand_id
1 'polypeptide(L)'
;MTTITDTNLVLDEQIGVQTVTDDNDVLLDQTLSDALTALGVLGISPTDPTTGFPQVAVNTALLDTTGATDLALSIPDDGPGGTTSGLFTVDGVEIFLYNEGGIIYGREADANGDADPAGDLAFAVALDLTGGVSSAQIYLIQYEPLHHNDPLAVDDGDILSFAEGKITLDVTTTELVTTFQVLDFASIPSGSPQETLTVATADLTDNHSAKFDGIIFPAGAVTDPTTINKNPGTNDDLNPDAVGFGVKGGQASQMNQNEGFFVQDAAWTSATPDANEIGGIRFDVQGIGGVKSVNIEWWTIDNGVIVEHGTDKVTLPSGSAVFENYTIESADSVDQIYVRFTYDTKQSTSGVRVENLEVAFPSSSEVTVVNHEDLGMHLVFEDAGPTFDGITGDATPFQVGLAANQQDTGTFDLTPGADGSHVTITQYTDLGGADIEEILTNDGTTLTYRDVATDTDLYQLNVTDSGYTFDVLFTPQGEQSDLNFNAVKSGGPQETLTVPTVDNTGSIVFDGLIFNATPAADATEAAFVPFNTTPLGGPTVAADDLNPDAVGFGVKGGQASQINNNEGFTFSTADGSDINNLTFAVAGIGNINAITVESWLYDDGGNLIDHTIENVTGLRSGNQTVTIDDDGGQAFDTAYVQFHVGGANSGVRILDFSTSIEGPVDDQPFEFTLANTDLDGDAATQTLSILASQDFIV
;
A
#
# COMPACT_ATOMS: atom_id res chain seq x y z
N MET A 1 -24.31 18.54 -21.72
CA MET A 1 -24.06 19.07 -20.36
C MET A 1 -23.42 17.93 -19.59
N THR A 2 -22.36 18.16 -18.82
CA THR A 2 -21.72 17.12 -18.01
C THR A 2 -22.38 17.10 -16.64
N THR A 3 -22.87 15.94 -16.22
CA THR A 3 -23.63 15.66 -15.00
C THR A 3 -22.72 15.09 -13.91
N ILE A 4 -21.60 14.46 -14.29
CA ILE A 4 -20.53 14.06 -13.37
C ILE A 4 -19.54 15.22 -13.25
N THR A 5 -19.21 15.60 -12.01
CA THR A 5 -18.23 16.65 -11.72
C THR A 5 -16.80 16.10 -11.78
N ASP A 6 -15.78 16.96 -11.74
CA ASP A 6 -14.37 16.54 -11.70
C ASP A 6 -13.95 15.95 -10.32
N THR A 7 -14.89 15.40 -9.55
CA THR A 7 -14.64 14.78 -8.23
C THR A 7 -14.79 13.27 -8.31
N ASN A 8 -14.11 12.54 -7.42
CA ASN A 8 -14.21 11.08 -7.33
C ASN A 8 -15.10 10.68 -6.17
N LEU A 9 -15.71 9.51 -6.28
CA LEU A 9 -16.27 8.74 -5.19
C LEU A 9 -15.23 7.70 -4.78
N VAL A 10 -14.57 7.97 -3.65
CA VAL A 10 -13.44 7.22 -3.13
C VAL A 10 -13.90 6.39 -1.93
N LEU A 11 -13.63 5.09 -1.96
CA LEU A 11 -13.85 4.16 -0.86
C LEU A 11 -12.49 3.59 -0.46
N ASP A 12 -12.12 3.74 0.81
CA ASP A 12 -10.88 3.21 1.37
C ASP A 12 -11.16 1.85 2.03
N GLU A 13 -10.40 0.83 1.63
CA GLU A 13 -10.56 -0.53 2.12
C GLU A 13 -10.20 -0.67 3.62
N GLN A 14 -9.50 0.29 4.22
CA GLN A 14 -9.07 0.27 5.61
C GLN A 14 -10.27 0.11 6.56
N ILE A 15 -10.21 -0.92 7.43
CA ILE A 15 -11.27 -1.22 8.40
C ILE A 15 -11.67 0.03 9.22
N GLY A 16 -12.91 0.46 9.03
CA GLY A 16 -13.49 1.57 9.78
C GLY A 16 -14.07 2.63 8.86
N VAL A 17 -14.28 3.83 9.41
CA VAL A 17 -14.61 5.02 8.62
C VAL A 17 -13.37 5.89 8.65
N GLN A 18 -12.78 6.09 7.49
CA GLN A 18 -11.62 6.94 7.36
C GLN A 18 -12.03 8.41 7.40
N THR A 19 -11.13 9.22 7.95
CA THR A 19 -11.36 10.67 8.13
C THR A 19 -10.31 11.50 7.43
N VAL A 20 -9.57 10.86 6.51
CA VAL A 20 -8.66 11.56 5.60
C VAL A 20 -9.51 12.39 4.64
N THR A 21 -8.88 13.33 3.92
CA THR A 21 -9.60 14.45 3.30
C THR A 21 -10.22 14.14 1.95
N ASP A 22 -10.00 12.92 1.45
CA ASP A 22 -10.09 12.50 0.06
C ASP A 22 -11.22 11.46 -0.08
N ASP A 23 -11.26 10.56 0.88
CA ASP A 23 -12.12 9.41 1.03
C ASP A 23 -13.55 9.82 1.39
N ASN A 24 -14.49 8.98 0.99
CA ASN A 24 -15.91 9.25 1.09
C ASN A 24 -16.63 8.17 1.89
N ASP A 25 -15.90 7.44 2.71
CA ASP A 25 -16.40 6.41 3.60
C ASP A 25 -17.48 6.94 4.53
N VAL A 26 -18.52 6.14 4.68
CA VAL A 26 -19.60 6.41 5.59
C VAL A 26 -19.85 5.22 6.49
N LEU A 27 -20.18 5.51 7.74
CA LEU A 27 -20.56 4.47 8.69
C LEU A 27 -21.80 3.72 8.18
N LEU A 28 -21.61 2.46 7.79
CA LEU A 28 -22.71 1.56 7.49
C LEU A 28 -23.34 1.04 8.79
N ASP A 29 -24.17 1.88 9.39
CA ASP A 29 -25.01 1.50 10.52
C ASP A 29 -26.30 0.78 10.06
N GLN A 30 -27.11 0.34 11.03
CA GLN A 30 -28.39 -0.30 10.72
C GLN A 30 -29.34 0.60 9.90
N THR A 31 -29.28 1.92 10.10
CA THR A 31 -30.15 2.87 9.41
C THR A 31 -29.81 2.94 7.92
N LEU A 32 -28.52 3.07 7.59
CA LEU A 32 -28.06 3.09 6.21
C LEU A 32 -28.24 1.73 5.54
N SER A 33 -27.94 0.63 6.25
CA SER A 33 -28.18 -0.73 5.76
C SER A 33 -29.65 -0.97 5.41
N ASP A 34 -30.59 -0.52 6.25
CA ASP A 34 -32.03 -0.60 5.98
C ASP A 34 -32.43 0.24 4.76
N ALA A 35 -31.82 1.43 4.57
CA ALA A 35 -32.07 2.31 3.44
C ALA A 35 -31.58 1.70 2.12
N LEU A 36 -30.35 1.17 2.08
CA LEU A 36 -29.79 0.47 0.91
C LEU A 36 -30.59 -0.79 0.58
N THR A 37 -31.02 -1.54 1.59
CA THR A 37 -31.93 -2.70 1.39
C THR A 37 -33.26 -2.26 0.76
N ALA A 38 -33.80 -1.12 1.17
CA ALA A 38 -35.04 -0.58 0.59
C ALA A 38 -34.86 -0.11 -0.87
N LEU A 39 -33.65 0.27 -1.28
CA LEU A 39 -33.28 0.52 -2.67
C LEU A 39 -33.14 -0.78 -3.49
N GLY A 40 -33.03 -1.94 -2.84
CA GLY A 40 -32.87 -3.25 -3.47
C GLY A 40 -31.44 -3.77 -3.49
N VAL A 41 -30.52 -3.14 -2.75
CA VAL A 41 -29.15 -3.62 -2.58
C VAL A 41 -29.16 -4.99 -1.88
N LEU A 42 -28.51 -5.97 -2.49
CA LEU A 42 -28.36 -7.34 -1.98
C LEU A 42 -27.13 -7.46 -1.09
N GLY A 43 -27.11 -8.44 -0.17
CA GLY A 43 -25.91 -8.76 0.63
C GLY A 43 -25.51 -7.72 1.69
N ILE A 44 -26.19 -6.58 1.76
CA ILE A 44 -25.82 -5.49 2.68
C ILE A 44 -26.22 -5.79 4.13
N SER A 45 -25.31 -5.51 5.06
CA SER A 45 -25.52 -5.56 6.51
C SER A 45 -24.60 -4.56 7.20
N PRO A 46 -24.82 -4.16 8.47
CA PRO A 46 -23.88 -3.30 9.17
C PRO A 46 -22.45 -3.85 9.12
N THR A 47 -21.46 -2.98 8.95
CA THR A 47 -20.04 -3.36 8.83
C THR A 47 -19.60 -4.27 9.98
N ASP A 48 -18.97 -5.39 9.64
CA ASP A 48 -18.34 -6.25 10.64
C ASP A 48 -16.99 -5.64 11.08
N PRO A 49 -16.78 -5.34 12.36
CA PRO A 49 -15.55 -4.72 12.83
C PRO A 49 -14.33 -5.66 12.79
N THR A 50 -14.53 -6.94 12.50
CA THR A 50 -13.44 -7.94 12.40
C THR A 50 -12.97 -8.13 10.96
N THR A 51 -13.85 -7.97 9.99
CA THR A 51 -13.52 -8.13 8.56
C THR A 51 -13.54 -6.82 7.78
N GLY A 52 -14.03 -5.72 8.35
CA GLY A 52 -14.16 -4.43 7.66
C GLY A 52 -15.33 -4.32 6.71
N PHE A 53 -15.91 -5.44 6.24
CA PHE A 53 -16.93 -5.45 5.19
C PHE A 53 -18.37 -5.74 5.69
N PRO A 54 -19.40 -5.32 4.94
CA PRO A 54 -19.30 -4.44 3.78
C PRO A 54 -18.97 -2.98 4.15
N GLN A 55 -18.31 -2.28 3.24
CA GLN A 55 -17.96 -0.85 3.33
C GLN A 55 -18.77 -0.06 2.32
N VAL A 56 -18.99 1.22 2.61
CA VAL A 56 -19.82 2.09 1.77
C VAL A 56 -19.21 3.48 1.71
N ALA A 57 -19.14 4.02 0.50
CA ALA A 57 -18.79 5.40 0.24
C ALA A 57 -19.93 6.14 -0.46
N VAL A 58 -20.04 7.45 -0.20
CA VAL A 58 -20.96 8.35 -0.93
C VAL A 58 -20.40 9.77 -1.04
N ASN A 59 -20.35 10.30 -2.26
CA ASN A 59 -19.93 11.67 -2.51
C ASN A 59 -21.11 12.52 -3.00
N THR A 60 -21.56 13.44 -2.14
CA THR A 60 -22.69 14.35 -2.44
C THR A 60 -22.37 15.42 -3.50
N ALA A 61 -21.10 15.62 -3.84
CA ALA A 61 -20.64 16.57 -4.85
C ALA A 61 -20.36 15.93 -6.23
N LEU A 62 -20.50 14.59 -6.35
CA LEU A 62 -20.22 13.87 -7.58
C LEU A 62 -21.14 14.27 -8.74
N LEU A 63 -22.41 14.59 -8.44
CA LEU A 63 -23.43 14.83 -9.45
C LEU A 63 -23.87 16.31 -9.52
N ASP A 64 -23.80 16.91 -10.71
CA ASP A 64 -24.53 18.12 -11.10
C ASP A 64 -25.78 17.74 -11.91
N THR A 65 -26.91 17.61 -11.22
CA THR A 65 -28.17 17.16 -11.82
C THR A 65 -28.95 18.29 -12.50
N THR A 66 -28.33 19.45 -12.75
CA THR A 66 -29.00 20.59 -13.38
C THR A 66 -29.48 20.20 -14.77
N GLY A 67 -30.77 20.39 -15.07
CA GLY A 67 -31.33 20.10 -16.40
C GLY A 67 -31.62 18.62 -16.70
N ALA A 68 -31.14 17.69 -15.87
CA ALA A 68 -31.48 16.27 -15.99
C ALA A 68 -32.94 16.01 -15.57
N THR A 69 -33.64 15.17 -16.33
CA THR A 69 -35.01 14.74 -16.05
C THR A 69 -35.11 13.29 -15.61
N ASP A 70 -34.11 12.47 -15.93
CA ASP A 70 -33.95 11.11 -15.42
C ASP A 70 -32.46 10.71 -15.38
N LEU A 71 -32.12 9.77 -14.50
CA LEU A 71 -30.77 9.22 -14.34
C LEU A 71 -30.86 7.70 -14.20
N ALA A 72 -29.96 6.96 -14.86
CA ALA A 72 -29.88 5.51 -14.70
C ALA A 72 -28.43 5.04 -14.79
N LEU A 73 -28.12 3.94 -14.09
CA LEU A 73 -26.84 3.26 -14.24
C LEU A 73 -26.91 2.26 -15.39
N SER A 74 -25.85 2.20 -16.19
CA SER A 74 -25.72 1.29 -17.31
C SER A 74 -24.30 0.72 -17.41
N ILE A 75 -24.18 -0.40 -18.13
CA ILE A 75 -22.92 -1.07 -18.45
C ILE A 75 -22.94 -1.46 -19.93
N PRO A 76 -21.78 -1.63 -20.58
CA PRO A 76 -21.71 -2.18 -21.93
C PRO A 76 -22.43 -3.53 -22.04
N ASP A 77 -23.16 -3.75 -23.13
CA ASP A 77 -23.76 -5.06 -23.43
C ASP A 77 -22.72 -5.96 -24.13
N ASP A 78 -21.88 -6.62 -23.34
CA ASP A 78 -20.91 -7.62 -23.82
C ASP A 78 -21.54 -9.03 -24.00
N GLY A 79 -22.87 -9.13 -23.85
CA GLY A 79 -23.65 -10.34 -24.03
C GLY A 79 -24.08 -11.00 -22.72
N PRO A 80 -24.70 -12.20 -22.79
CA PRO A 80 -25.39 -12.83 -21.66
C PRO A 80 -24.47 -13.36 -20.55
N GLY A 81 -23.14 -13.26 -20.74
CA GLY A 81 -22.16 -13.67 -19.74
C GLY A 81 -21.97 -12.66 -18.61
N GLY A 82 -22.23 -11.37 -18.85
CA GLY A 82 -21.76 -10.29 -17.97
C GLY A 82 -20.53 -9.60 -18.57
N THR A 83 -20.25 -8.39 -18.11
CA THR A 83 -19.21 -7.51 -18.66
C THR A 83 -18.01 -7.52 -17.75
N THR A 84 -16.80 -7.86 -18.22
CA THR A 84 -15.58 -7.82 -17.39
C THR A 84 -15.42 -6.43 -16.76
N SER A 85 -15.26 -6.37 -15.44
CA SER A 85 -14.97 -5.12 -14.72
C SER A 85 -13.53 -4.63 -14.96
N GLY A 86 -12.60 -5.58 -15.08
CA GLY A 86 -11.16 -5.34 -15.08
C GLY A 86 -10.53 -5.42 -13.69
N LEU A 87 -11.34 -5.63 -12.66
CA LEU A 87 -10.95 -5.80 -11.26
C LEU A 87 -10.94 -7.28 -10.87
N PHE A 88 -10.19 -7.58 -9.83
CA PHE A 88 -10.01 -8.92 -9.29
C PHE A 88 -10.12 -8.86 -7.76
N THR A 89 -10.57 -9.94 -7.14
CA THR A 89 -10.41 -10.15 -5.69
C THR A 89 -8.94 -10.40 -5.35
N VAL A 90 -8.55 -10.23 -4.09
CA VAL A 90 -7.16 -10.47 -3.60
C VAL A 90 -6.62 -11.86 -3.92
N ASP A 91 -7.48 -12.89 -4.03
CA ASP A 91 -7.09 -14.25 -4.39
C ASP A 91 -7.02 -14.51 -5.92
N GLY A 92 -7.23 -13.45 -6.72
CA GLY A 92 -7.06 -13.43 -8.17
C GLY A 92 -8.28 -13.90 -8.96
N VAL A 93 -9.48 -13.88 -8.38
CA VAL A 93 -10.74 -14.19 -9.07
C VAL A 93 -11.21 -12.95 -9.85
N GLU A 94 -11.50 -13.12 -11.15
CA GLU A 94 -11.99 -12.02 -12.00
C GLU A 94 -13.41 -11.61 -11.61
N ILE A 95 -13.70 -10.31 -11.63
CA ILE A 95 -15.02 -9.77 -11.31
C ILE A 95 -15.77 -9.33 -12.57
N PHE A 96 -17.01 -9.79 -12.72
CA PHE A 96 -17.91 -9.45 -13.82
C PHE A 96 -19.06 -8.54 -13.36
N LEU A 97 -19.45 -7.59 -14.21
CA LEU A 97 -20.50 -6.60 -13.98
C LEU A 97 -21.86 -7.11 -14.46
N TYR A 98 -22.88 -6.91 -13.63
CA TYR A 98 -24.28 -7.21 -13.91
C TYR A 98 -25.18 -6.03 -13.52
N ASN A 99 -26.10 -5.63 -14.40
CA ASN A 99 -27.15 -4.67 -14.06
C ASN A 99 -28.42 -5.41 -13.61
N GLU A 100 -28.68 -5.42 -12.31
CA GLU A 100 -29.79 -6.13 -11.68
C GLU A 100 -30.74 -5.13 -11.03
N GLY A 101 -31.81 -4.77 -11.75
CA GLY A 101 -32.82 -3.85 -11.21
C GLY A 101 -32.35 -2.41 -11.06
N GLY A 102 -31.35 -1.97 -11.84
CA GLY A 102 -30.79 -0.61 -11.79
C GLY A 102 -29.60 -0.47 -10.83
N ILE A 103 -29.17 -1.56 -10.20
CA ILE A 103 -27.96 -1.65 -9.38
C ILE A 103 -26.92 -2.41 -10.20
N ILE A 104 -25.70 -1.90 -10.25
CA ILE A 104 -24.58 -2.61 -10.88
C ILE A 104 -23.88 -3.43 -9.81
N TYR A 105 -23.81 -4.75 -9.99
CA TYR A 105 -23.06 -5.64 -9.11
C TYR A 105 -21.80 -6.13 -9.82
N GLY A 106 -20.67 -6.08 -9.12
CA GLY A 106 -19.48 -6.86 -9.42
C GLY A 106 -19.60 -8.22 -8.74
N ARG A 107 -19.64 -9.30 -9.51
CA ARG A 107 -19.67 -10.68 -9.00
C ARG A 107 -18.43 -11.45 -9.42
N GLU A 108 -17.93 -12.28 -8.53
CA GLU A 108 -16.84 -13.21 -8.80
C GLU A 108 -17.16 -14.17 -9.95
N ALA A 109 -16.14 -14.53 -10.73
CA ALA A 109 -16.19 -15.59 -11.71
C ALA A 109 -16.40 -16.97 -11.06
N ASP A 110 -16.86 -17.93 -11.85
CA ASP A 110 -16.88 -19.33 -11.41
C ASP A 110 -15.46 -19.90 -11.28
N ALA A 111 -15.35 -21.12 -10.74
CA ALA A 111 -14.06 -21.78 -10.55
C ALA A 111 -13.24 -22.05 -11.84
N ASN A 112 -13.82 -21.83 -13.03
CA ASN A 112 -13.11 -21.92 -14.32
C ASN A 112 -12.67 -20.54 -14.83
N GLY A 113 -12.99 -19.45 -14.13
CA GLY A 113 -12.79 -18.07 -14.57
C GLY A 113 -13.85 -17.60 -15.57
N ASP A 114 -14.98 -18.30 -15.67
CA ASP A 114 -16.10 -17.89 -16.52
C ASP A 114 -17.09 -17.03 -15.72
N ALA A 115 -17.73 -16.08 -16.38
CA ALA A 115 -18.66 -15.16 -15.73
C ALA A 115 -19.86 -15.88 -15.07
N ASP A 116 -20.13 -15.57 -13.79
CA ASP A 116 -21.20 -16.18 -13.00
C ASP A 116 -22.19 -15.15 -12.43
N PRO A 117 -23.43 -15.05 -12.94
CA PRO A 117 -24.44 -14.14 -12.39
C PRO A 117 -24.93 -14.53 -10.98
N ALA A 118 -24.56 -15.71 -10.48
CA ALA A 118 -24.80 -16.15 -9.11
C ALA A 118 -23.52 -16.16 -8.25
N GLY A 119 -22.41 -15.66 -8.79
CA GLY A 119 -21.15 -15.49 -8.06
C GLY A 119 -21.34 -14.61 -6.83
N ASP A 120 -20.42 -14.77 -5.89
CA ASP A 120 -20.35 -13.98 -4.68
C ASP A 120 -20.11 -12.49 -5.03
N LEU A 121 -20.57 -11.60 -4.16
CA LEU A 121 -20.56 -10.16 -4.42
C LEU A 121 -19.23 -9.59 -3.98
N ALA A 122 -18.52 -8.92 -4.90
CA ALA A 122 -17.29 -8.19 -4.58
C ALA A 122 -17.59 -6.70 -4.30
N PHE A 123 -18.39 -6.07 -5.15
CA PHE A 123 -18.85 -4.68 -4.96
C PHE A 123 -20.22 -4.44 -5.60
N ALA A 124 -20.83 -3.30 -5.28
CA ALA A 124 -22.03 -2.80 -5.92
C ALA A 124 -22.01 -1.26 -6.09
N VAL A 125 -22.67 -0.78 -7.15
CA VAL A 125 -22.92 0.64 -7.39
C VAL A 125 -24.43 0.85 -7.45
N ALA A 126 -24.94 1.68 -6.55
CA ALA A 126 -26.37 1.96 -6.43
C ALA A 126 -26.65 3.45 -6.61
N LEU A 127 -27.68 3.77 -7.38
CA LEU A 127 -28.19 5.13 -7.57
C LEU A 127 -29.48 5.31 -6.76
N ASP A 128 -29.44 6.20 -5.77
CA ASP A 128 -30.63 6.60 -5.00
C ASP A 128 -31.33 7.79 -5.65
N LEU A 129 -32.57 7.58 -6.12
CA LEU A 129 -33.46 8.61 -6.65
C LEU A 129 -34.73 8.79 -5.81
N THR A 130 -34.77 8.27 -4.59
CA THR A 130 -35.98 8.27 -3.73
C THR A 130 -36.50 9.68 -3.43
N GLY A 131 -35.61 10.68 -3.35
CA GLY A 131 -35.94 12.10 -3.23
C GLY A 131 -36.13 12.85 -4.56
N GLY A 132 -36.02 12.15 -5.69
CA GLY A 132 -36.03 12.71 -7.05
C GLY A 132 -34.63 13.02 -7.58
N VAL A 133 -34.54 13.37 -8.88
CA VAL A 133 -33.27 13.61 -9.59
C VAL A 133 -32.40 14.67 -8.89
N SER A 134 -33.00 15.72 -8.32
CA SER A 134 -32.25 16.79 -7.63
C SER A 134 -31.57 16.37 -6.32
N SER A 135 -31.85 15.18 -5.81
CA SER A 135 -31.22 14.61 -4.62
C SER A 135 -30.55 13.28 -4.92
N ALA A 136 -30.17 13.05 -6.19
CA ALA A 136 -29.53 11.82 -6.61
C ALA A 136 -28.22 11.60 -5.84
N GLN A 137 -28.00 10.38 -5.38
CA GLN A 137 -26.76 9.97 -4.74
C GLN A 137 -26.28 8.65 -5.33
N ILE A 138 -24.97 8.52 -5.51
CA ILE A 138 -24.34 7.25 -5.89
C ILE A 138 -23.66 6.69 -4.65
N TYR A 139 -23.97 5.43 -4.35
CA TYR A 139 -23.31 4.64 -3.33
C TYR A 139 -22.38 3.65 -4.02
N LEU A 140 -21.12 3.67 -3.61
CA LEU A 140 -20.16 2.60 -3.89
C LEU A 140 -20.13 1.70 -2.65
N ILE A 141 -20.31 0.41 -2.85
CA ILE A 141 -20.39 -0.58 -1.77
C ILE A 141 -19.39 -1.68 -2.09
N GLN A 142 -18.60 -2.08 -1.11
CA GLN A 142 -17.65 -3.17 -1.24
C GLN A 142 -17.94 -4.25 -0.22
N TYR A 143 -17.78 -5.51 -0.59
CA TYR A 143 -18.13 -6.68 0.22
C TYR A 143 -16.92 -7.54 0.59
N GLU A 144 -15.82 -7.39 -0.13
CA GLU A 144 -14.57 -8.09 0.07
C GLU A 144 -13.42 -7.25 -0.52
N PRO A 145 -12.16 -7.49 -0.10
CA PRO A 145 -11.04 -6.70 -0.58
C PRO A 145 -10.70 -6.97 -2.05
N LEU A 146 -10.23 -5.96 -2.74
CA LEU A 146 -9.85 -6.06 -4.15
C LEU A 146 -8.32 -6.14 -4.29
N HIS A 147 -7.85 -6.77 -5.35
CA HIS A 147 -6.41 -6.91 -5.59
C HIS A 147 -5.81 -5.64 -6.18
N HIS A 148 -4.98 -4.95 -5.40
CA HIS A 148 -4.16 -3.86 -5.87
C HIS A 148 -2.86 -4.38 -6.52
N ASN A 149 -2.41 -3.71 -7.59
CA ASN A 149 -1.38 -4.27 -8.48
C ASN A 149 -0.03 -3.56 -8.38
N ASP A 150 0.09 -2.46 -7.63
CA ASP A 150 1.32 -1.68 -7.54
C ASP A 150 1.99 -1.86 -6.18
N PRO A 151 2.87 -2.87 -6.01
CA PRO A 151 3.50 -3.19 -4.72
C PRO A 151 4.51 -2.13 -4.22
N LEU A 152 4.57 -0.97 -4.87
CA LEU A 152 5.38 0.18 -4.50
C LEU A 152 4.53 1.38 -4.05
N ALA A 153 3.25 1.35 -4.38
CA ALA A 153 2.22 2.16 -3.76
C ALA A 153 1.72 1.40 -2.52
N VAL A 154 1.11 2.13 -1.59
CA VAL A 154 0.43 1.58 -0.41
C VAL A 154 -0.68 2.57 -0.07
N ASP A 155 -1.77 2.10 0.53
CA ASP A 155 -2.80 2.98 1.11
C ASP A 155 -3.39 3.94 0.05
N ASP A 156 -3.65 5.23 0.38
CA ASP A 156 -4.07 6.29 -0.56
C ASP A 156 -3.26 6.37 -1.88
N GLY A 157 -2.03 5.82 -1.88
CA GLY A 157 -1.16 5.78 -3.04
C GLY A 157 -1.50 4.69 -4.06
N ASP A 158 -2.10 3.57 -3.61
CA ASP A 158 -2.51 2.46 -4.46
C ASP A 158 -4.02 2.49 -4.67
N ILE A 159 -4.42 2.72 -5.93
CA ILE A 159 -5.82 2.95 -6.27
C ILE A 159 -6.28 2.07 -7.43
N LEU A 160 -7.50 1.58 -7.34
CA LEU A 160 -8.23 0.91 -8.41
C LEU A 160 -9.37 1.78 -8.91
N SER A 161 -9.54 1.81 -10.22
CA SER A 161 -10.70 2.41 -10.87
C SER A 161 -11.07 1.62 -12.12
N PHE A 162 -12.29 1.81 -12.61
CA PHE A 162 -12.73 1.12 -13.81
C PHE A 162 -12.14 1.76 -15.07
N ALA A 163 -11.92 0.94 -16.09
CA ALA A 163 -11.61 1.46 -17.42
C ALA A 163 -12.77 2.30 -17.99
N GLU A 164 -12.45 3.25 -18.86
CA GLU A 164 -13.42 4.16 -19.48
C GLU A 164 -14.63 3.41 -20.06
N GLY A 165 -15.83 3.84 -19.66
CA GLY A 165 -17.11 3.36 -20.20
C GLY A 165 -17.57 2.02 -19.65
N LYS A 166 -16.93 1.46 -18.61
CA LYS A 166 -17.34 0.20 -17.99
C LYS A 166 -18.61 0.33 -17.16
N ILE A 167 -18.76 1.45 -16.44
CA ILE A 167 -19.97 1.83 -15.74
C ILE A 167 -20.29 3.25 -16.18
N THR A 168 -21.48 3.45 -16.72
CA THR A 168 -21.91 4.75 -17.24
C THR A 168 -23.14 5.25 -16.52
N LEU A 169 -23.23 6.57 -16.37
CA LEU A 169 -24.44 7.26 -15.95
C LEU A 169 -25.19 7.73 -17.19
N ASP A 170 -26.36 7.14 -17.42
CA ASP A 170 -27.30 7.57 -18.45
C ASP A 170 -28.03 8.81 -17.94
N VAL A 171 -27.82 9.94 -18.61
CA VAL A 171 -28.41 11.23 -18.27
C VAL A 171 -29.47 11.56 -19.30
N THR A 172 -30.72 11.59 -18.85
CA THR A 172 -31.83 11.96 -19.71
C THR A 172 -32.11 13.46 -19.58
N THR A 173 -32.16 14.17 -20.70
CA THR A 173 -32.60 15.56 -20.80
C THR A 173 -33.80 15.67 -21.74
N THR A 174 -34.56 16.75 -21.63
CA THR A 174 -35.57 17.12 -22.65
C THR A 174 -35.10 18.37 -23.36
N GLU A 175 -34.95 18.28 -24.68
CA GLU A 175 -34.40 19.35 -25.51
C GLU A 175 -35.30 19.58 -26.74
N LEU A 176 -35.40 20.82 -27.20
CA LEU A 176 -36.04 21.12 -28.48
C LEU A 176 -35.05 20.85 -29.61
N VAL A 177 -35.41 19.99 -30.56
CA VAL A 177 -34.53 19.68 -31.70
C VAL A 177 -34.80 20.67 -32.82
N THR A 178 -33.76 21.37 -33.28
CA THR A 178 -33.85 22.23 -34.46
C THR A 178 -33.58 21.41 -35.72
N THR A 179 -34.53 21.40 -36.65
CA THR A 179 -34.33 20.81 -37.98
C THR A 179 -34.46 21.89 -39.04
N PHE A 180 -33.42 22.05 -39.86
CA PHE A 180 -33.47 22.94 -41.02
C PHE A 180 -34.47 22.41 -42.05
N GLN A 181 -35.37 23.28 -42.45
CA GLN A 181 -36.38 23.00 -43.45
C GLN A 181 -36.12 23.85 -44.70
N VAL A 182 -36.21 23.20 -45.86
CA VAL A 182 -36.14 23.88 -47.16
C VAL A 182 -37.36 24.78 -47.31
N LEU A 183 -37.11 26.02 -47.73
CA LEU A 183 -38.16 26.99 -48.00
C LEU A 183 -38.66 26.88 -49.45
N ASP A 184 -39.98 27.00 -49.66
CA ASP A 184 -40.58 26.94 -51.00
C ASP A 184 -40.48 28.28 -51.75
N PHE A 185 -39.28 28.61 -52.21
CA PHE A 185 -39.05 29.76 -53.09
C PHE A 185 -39.64 29.58 -54.50
N ALA A 186 -39.92 28.34 -54.94
CA ALA A 186 -40.45 28.07 -56.28
C ALA A 186 -41.89 28.59 -56.47
N SER A 187 -42.60 28.77 -55.37
CA SER A 187 -43.93 29.39 -55.33
C SER A 187 -43.93 30.91 -55.62
N ILE A 188 -42.77 31.57 -55.58
CA ILE A 188 -42.64 33.03 -55.71
C ILE A 188 -42.42 33.41 -57.18
N PRO A 189 -43.33 34.20 -57.81
CA PRO A 189 -43.15 34.59 -59.21
C PRO A 189 -41.94 35.50 -59.39
N SER A 190 -40.99 35.11 -60.25
CA SER A 190 -39.84 35.96 -60.60
C SER A 190 -40.28 37.34 -61.10
N GLY A 191 -39.74 38.39 -60.49
CA GLY A 191 -40.04 39.79 -60.83
C GLY A 191 -41.37 40.33 -60.29
N SER A 192 -42.06 39.64 -59.38
CA SER A 192 -43.18 40.24 -58.65
C SER A 192 -42.66 41.28 -57.65
N PRO A 193 -43.22 42.52 -57.60
CA PRO A 193 -42.79 43.52 -56.63
C PRO A 193 -43.26 43.11 -55.23
N GLN A 194 -42.37 42.53 -54.43
CA GLN A 194 -42.66 42.21 -53.04
C GLN A 194 -41.55 42.74 -52.15
N GLU A 195 -41.88 43.75 -51.36
CA GLU A 195 -40.98 44.39 -50.39
C GLU A 195 -40.63 43.46 -49.21
N THR A 196 -41.47 42.46 -48.94
CA THR A 196 -41.23 41.43 -47.92
C THR A 196 -41.80 40.12 -48.43
N LEU A 197 -41.02 39.06 -48.41
CA LEU A 197 -41.45 37.73 -48.83
C LEU A 197 -41.79 36.90 -47.59
N THR A 198 -43.00 36.36 -47.51
CA THR A 198 -43.30 35.31 -46.52
C THR A 198 -43.17 33.97 -47.21
N VAL A 199 -42.23 33.14 -46.76
CA VAL A 199 -41.94 31.85 -47.36
C VAL A 199 -42.26 30.77 -46.32
N ALA A 200 -43.19 29.90 -46.68
CA ALA A 200 -43.52 28.74 -45.87
C ALA A 200 -42.47 27.64 -46.07
N THR A 201 -42.42 26.72 -45.13
CA THR A 201 -41.59 25.53 -45.26
C THR A 201 -42.18 24.60 -46.31
N ALA A 202 -41.34 23.74 -46.91
CA ALA A 202 -41.79 22.80 -47.95
C ALA A 202 -42.71 21.68 -47.41
N ASP A 203 -42.78 21.50 -46.09
CA ASP A 203 -43.70 20.56 -45.45
C ASP A 203 -45.09 21.20 -45.31
N LEU A 204 -46.06 20.68 -46.07
CA LEU A 204 -47.44 21.17 -46.04
C LEU A 204 -48.17 20.95 -44.71
N THR A 205 -47.59 20.18 -43.78
CA THR A 205 -48.13 19.95 -42.44
C THR A 205 -47.56 20.90 -41.39
N ASP A 206 -46.49 21.62 -41.74
CA ASP A 206 -45.88 22.65 -40.92
C ASP A 206 -46.50 24.03 -41.25
N ASN A 207 -46.86 24.78 -40.20
CA ASN A 207 -47.45 26.11 -40.31
C ASN A 207 -46.44 27.24 -40.03
N HIS A 208 -45.17 26.94 -39.82
CA HIS A 208 -44.11 27.93 -39.70
C HIS A 208 -43.83 28.59 -41.06
N SER A 209 -43.50 29.88 -41.01
CA SER A 209 -43.05 30.63 -42.19
C SER A 209 -42.12 31.74 -41.77
N ALA A 210 -41.19 32.10 -42.65
CA ALA A 210 -40.24 33.17 -42.40
C ALA A 210 -40.52 34.37 -43.32
N LYS A 211 -40.39 35.58 -42.78
CA LYS A 211 -40.36 36.84 -43.53
C LYS A 211 -38.94 37.18 -43.94
N PHE A 212 -38.76 37.55 -45.20
CA PHE A 212 -37.51 38.01 -45.76
C PHE A 212 -37.60 39.43 -46.26
N ASP A 213 -36.57 40.22 -45.99
CA ASP A 213 -36.40 41.56 -46.57
C ASP A 213 -34.93 41.78 -46.98
N GLY A 214 -34.74 42.66 -47.95
CA GLY A 214 -33.44 43.04 -48.50
C GLY A 214 -32.94 44.23 -47.71
N ILE A 215 -31.67 44.20 -47.31
CA ILE A 215 -31.09 45.26 -46.50
C ILE A 215 -29.90 45.87 -47.23
N ILE A 216 -29.89 47.20 -47.28
CA ILE A 216 -28.74 48.00 -47.66
C ILE A 216 -28.12 48.55 -46.37
N PHE A 217 -26.99 47.99 -45.97
CA PHE A 217 -26.29 48.41 -44.76
C PHE A 217 -25.46 49.68 -45.03
N PRO A 218 -25.32 50.57 -44.03
CA PRO A 218 -24.41 51.71 -44.16
C PRO A 218 -22.97 51.22 -44.33
N ALA A 219 -22.16 52.00 -45.06
CA ALA A 219 -20.74 51.72 -45.19
C ALA A 219 -20.03 51.91 -43.84
N GLY A 220 -19.27 50.90 -43.40
CA GLY A 220 -18.53 50.91 -42.13
C GLY A 220 -19.07 49.90 -41.11
N ALA A 221 -18.70 50.07 -39.83
CA ALA A 221 -19.16 49.20 -38.75
C ALA A 221 -20.65 49.42 -38.45
N VAL A 222 -21.38 48.32 -38.23
CA VAL A 222 -22.78 48.32 -37.81
C VAL A 222 -22.82 47.78 -36.38
N THR A 223 -23.22 48.62 -35.43
CA THR A 223 -23.30 48.24 -34.01
C THR A 223 -24.62 47.61 -33.64
N ASP A 224 -25.69 48.00 -34.34
CA ASP A 224 -27.04 47.50 -34.11
C ASP A 224 -27.83 47.49 -35.43
N PRO A 225 -28.08 46.31 -36.02
CA PRO A 225 -28.78 46.20 -37.29
C PRO A 225 -30.29 46.44 -37.18
N THR A 226 -30.87 46.44 -35.97
CA THR A 226 -32.31 46.67 -35.76
C THR A 226 -32.73 48.10 -36.10
N THR A 227 -31.77 49.04 -36.05
CA THR A 227 -31.96 50.45 -36.39
C THR A 227 -31.90 50.75 -37.88
N ILE A 228 -31.51 49.77 -38.69
CA ILE A 228 -31.40 49.93 -40.14
C ILE A 228 -32.80 49.87 -40.74
N ASN A 229 -33.14 50.87 -41.55
CA ASN A 229 -34.40 50.90 -42.27
C ASN A 229 -34.49 49.66 -43.16
N LYS A 230 -35.39 48.75 -42.78
CA LYS A 230 -35.93 47.71 -43.64
C LYS A 230 -36.70 48.43 -44.75
N ASN A 231 -36.40 48.13 -46.01
CA ASN A 231 -37.00 48.78 -47.18
C ASN A 231 -36.81 50.33 -47.28
N PRO A 232 -35.62 50.83 -47.66
CA PRO A 232 -35.36 52.26 -47.83
C PRO A 232 -35.98 52.91 -49.10
N GLY A 233 -36.75 52.19 -49.93
CA GLY A 233 -37.15 52.62 -51.28
C GLY A 233 -38.63 52.46 -51.68
N THR A 234 -38.95 52.78 -52.94
CA THR A 234 -40.24 52.48 -53.60
C THR A 234 -40.12 51.35 -54.64
N ASN A 235 -39.02 50.60 -54.59
CA ASN A 235 -38.69 49.52 -55.49
C ASN A 235 -38.42 48.27 -54.65
N ASP A 236 -38.75 47.11 -55.22
CA ASP A 236 -38.41 45.81 -54.65
C ASP A 236 -36.90 45.68 -54.39
N ASP A 237 -36.54 45.51 -53.12
CA ASP A 237 -35.17 45.34 -52.65
C ASP A 237 -34.77 43.86 -52.56
N LEU A 238 -35.69 42.88 -52.60
CA LEU A 238 -35.36 41.45 -52.73
C LEU A 238 -35.77 40.90 -54.10
N ASN A 239 -34.81 40.50 -54.90
CA ASN A 239 -35.08 40.01 -56.25
C ASN A 239 -34.81 38.49 -56.37
N PRO A 240 -35.80 37.62 -56.13
CA PRO A 240 -35.68 36.19 -56.34
C PRO A 240 -35.83 35.80 -57.83
N ASP A 241 -35.03 34.83 -58.27
CA ASP A 241 -35.17 34.12 -59.55
C ASP A 241 -35.23 32.59 -59.35
N ALA A 242 -35.22 31.83 -60.44
CA ALA A 242 -35.30 30.37 -60.39
C ALA A 242 -34.05 29.67 -59.82
N VAL A 243 -33.01 30.43 -59.47
CA VAL A 243 -31.71 29.94 -58.99
C VAL A 243 -31.42 30.45 -57.58
N GLY A 244 -31.76 31.69 -57.25
CA GLY A 244 -31.53 32.28 -55.92
C GLY A 244 -32.06 33.71 -55.79
N PHE A 245 -31.63 34.45 -54.77
CA PHE A 245 -32.06 35.84 -54.54
C PHE A 245 -30.90 36.81 -54.26
N GLY A 246 -31.16 38.11 -54.41
CA GLY A 246 -30.22 39.21 -54.12
C GLY A 246 -30.90 40.56 -53.92
N VAL A 247 -30.13 41.65 -53.76
CA VAL A 247 -30.65 42.98 -53.42
C VAL A 247 -30.49 44.01 -54.54
N LYS A 248 -31.48 44.88 -54.75
CA LYS A 248 -31.54 45.76 -55.94
C LYS A 248 -30.66 47.02 -55.83
N GLY A 249 -29.36 46.86 -56.12
CA GLY A 249 -28.42 47.96 -56.36
C GLY A 249 -27.65 47.91 -57.70
N GLY A 250 -27.86 46.91 -58.58
CA GLY A 250 -27.07 46.84 -59.82
C GLY A 250 -27.34 45.75 -60.87
N GLN A 251 -27.99 44.62 -60.58
CA GLN A 251 -28.32 43.54 -61.56
C GLN A 251 -29.35 42.55 -60.97
N ALA A 252 -29.91 41.63 -61.77
CA ALA A 252 -30.89 40.66 -61.27
C ALA A 252 -30.24 39.59 -60.36
N SER A 253 -30.84 39.37 -59.18
CA SER A 253 -30.50 38.31 -58.20
C SER A 253 -29.03 38.29 -57.78
N GLN A 254 -28.50 39.44 -57.39
CA GLN A 254 -27.13 39.62 -56.87
C GLN A 254 -27.15 40.67 -55.75
N MET A 255 -26.31 40.50 -54.73
CA MET A 255 -26.05 41.44 -53.64
C MET A 255 -24.72 42.15 -53.89
N ASN A 256 -24.72 43.47 -53.80
CA ASN A 256 -23.55 44.33 -53.91
C ASN A 256 -22.86 44.54 -52.56
N GLN A 257 -21.79 45.33 -52.55
CA GLN A 257 -21.05 45.66 -51.32
C GLN A 257 -21.94 46.29 -50.26
N ASN A 258 -21.94 45.73 -49.06
CA ASN A 258 -22.76 46.12 -47.91
C ASN A 258 -24.26 45.91 -48.14
N GLU A 259 -24.65 45.08 -49.10
CA GLU A 259 -26.02 44.57 -49.18
C GLU A 259 -26.12 43.23 -48.45
N GLY A 260 -27.34 42.85 -48.12
CA GLY A 260 -27.62 41.62 -47.42
C GLY A 260 -29.11 41.41 -47.24
N PHE A 261 -29.49 40.53 -46.32
CA PHE A 261 -30.89 40.20 -46.12
C PHE A 261 -31.22 40.04 -44.64
N PHE A 262 -32.51 40.01 -44.40
CA PHE A 262 -33.15 39.87 -43.12
C PHE A 262 -34.03 38.64 -43.16
N VAL A 263 -34.02 37.88 -42.07
CA VAL A 263 -34.93 36.76 -41.81
C VAL A 263 -35.62 37.01 -40.48
N GLN A 264 -36.91 36.74 -40.43
CA GLN A 264 -37.72 36.89 -39.23
C GLN A 264 -38.82 35.86 -39.20
N ASP A 265 -39.21 35.40 -38.01
CA ASP A 265 -40.44 34.63 -37.89
C ASP A 265 -41.66 35.43 -38.39
N ALA A 266 -42.49 34.79 -39.22
CA ALA A 266 -43.60 35.48 -39.84
C ALA A 266 -44.77 35.76 -38.88
N ALA A 267 -44.91 34.98 -37.80
CA ALA A 267 -45.91 35.22 -36.76
C ALA A 267 -45.49 36.37 -35.82
N TRP A 268 -44.19 36.66 -35.76
CA TRP A 268 -43.64 37.68 -34.88
C TRP A 268 -44.28 39.06 -35.04
N THR A 269 -44.64 39.63 -33.89
CA THR A 269 -45.04 41.03 -33.73
C THR A 269 -44.22 41.64 -32.61
N SER A 270 -43.81 42.91 -32.76
CA SER A 270 -42.92 43.60 -31.82
C SER A 270 -43.52 43.88 -30.42
N ALA A 271 -44.55 43.15 -30.00
CA ALA A 271 -45.34 43.42 -28.80
C ALA A 271 -45.46 42.22 -27.83
N THR A 272 -45.08 41.00 -28.23
CA THR A 272 -45.11 39.79 -27.37
C THR A 272 -44.10 38.75 -27.85
N PRO A 273 -43.40 38.03 -26.95
CA PRO A 273 -42.70 36.79 -27.31
C PRO A 273 -43.73 35.84 -27.91
N ASP A 274 -43.47 35.29 -29.09
CA ASP A 274 -44.32 34.28 -29.70
C ASP A 274 -43.67 32.91 -29.64
N ALA A 275 -44.50 31.87 -29.77
CA ALA A 275 -44.08 30.49 -29.57
C ALA A 275 -43.23 29.92 -30.72
N ASN A 276 -42.89 30.75 -31.71
CA ASN A 276 -42.33 30.35 -33.00
C ASN A 276 -41.05 31.14 -33.25
N GLU A 277 -39.94 30.68 -32.69
CA GLU A 277 -38.64 31.33 -32.84
C GLU A 277 -37.81 30.62 -33.91
N ILE A 278 -36.84 31.32 -34.51
CA ILE A 278 -35.88 30.78 -35.49
C ILE A 278 -34.70 30.16 -34.74
N GLY A 279 -34.40 28.89 -34.97
CA GLY A 279 -33.21 28.23 -34.42
C GLY A 279 -31.94 28.43 -35.27
N GLY A 280 -32.09 28.89 -36.52
CA GLY A 280 -30.96 29.19 -37.40
C GLY A 280 -31.36 29.33 -38.87
N ILE A 281 -30.41 29.76 -39.70
CA ILE A 281 -30.51 29.73 -41.17
C ILE A 281 -29.32 29.04 -41.81
N ARG A 282 -29.56 28.40 -42.95
CA ARG A 282 -28.53 27.74 -43.75
C ARG A 282 -28.69 28.11 -45.21
N PHE A 283 -27.63 28.47 -45.90
CA PHE A 283 -27.69 28.86 -47.31
C PHE A 283 -26.37 28.66 -48.05
N ASP A 284 -26.45 28.62 -49.37
CA ASP A 284 -25.30 28.57 -50.26
C ASP A 284 -24.88 29.98 -50.67
N VAL A 285 -23.56 30.18 -50.79
CA VAL A 285 -22.95 31.47 -51.16
C VAL A 285 -22.19 31.33 -52.47
N GLN A 286 -22.68 32.00 -53.52
CA GLN A 286 -22.02 32.03 -54.82
C GLN A 286 -21.40 33.40 -55.11
N GLY A 287 -20.12 33.40 -55.48
CA GLY A 287 -19.43 34.60 -55.97
C GLY A 287 -19.71 34.85 -57.45
N ILE A 288 -20.08 36.08 -57.81
CA ILE A 288 -20.37 36.51 -59.19
C ILE A 288 -19.32 37.51 -59.68
N GLY A 289 -18.95 37.42 -60.96
CA GLY A 289 -18.11 38.45 -61.60
C GLY A 289 -16.64 38.41 -61.18
N GLY A 290 -16.15 37.27 -60.68
CA GLY A 290 -14.74 37.10 -60.30
C GLY A 290 -14.44 37.21 -58.81
N VAL A 291 -15.47 37.32 -57.96
CA VAL A 291 -15.37 37.31 -56.48
C VAL A 291 -14.74 36.00 -56.03
N LYS A 292 -13.69 36.09 -55.20
CA LYS A 292 -12.99 34.92 -54.63
C LYS A 292 -13.08 34.89 -53.11
N SER A 293 -13.57 35.95 -52.49
CA SER A 293 -13.67 36.06 -51.05
C SER A 293 -14.90 36.87 -50.69
N VAL A 294 -15.75 36.29 -49.84
CA VAL A 294 -16.94 36.93 -49.29
C VAL A 294 -16.79 36.95 -47.77
N ASN A 295 -16.81 38.13 -47.16
CA ASN A 295 -17.02 38.25 -45.73
C ASN A 295 -18.52 38.36 -45.46
N ILE A 296 -18.98 37.54 -44.53
CA ILE A 296 -20.36 37.44 -44.09
C ILE A 296 -20.38 37.94 -42.66
N GLU A 297 -21.21 38.92 -42.37
CA GLU A 297 -21.41 39.41 -41.00
C GLU A 297 -22.88 39.27 -40.66
N TRP A 298 -23.16 38.80 -39.46
CA TRP A 298 -24.51 38.46 -39.07
C TRP A 298 -24.81 38.79 -37.62
N TRP A 299 -26.09 38.96 -37.33
CA TRP A 299 -26.59 39.22 -35.99
C TRP A 299 -27.86 38.40 -35.75
N THR A 300 -27.98 37.81 -34.57
CA THR A 300 -29.20 37.16 -34.09
C THR A 300 -29.85 38.04 -33.04
N ILE A 301 -31.15 38.26 -33.18
CA ILE A 301 -31.91 39.20 -32.36
C ILE A 301 -33.05 38.44 -31.72
N ASP A 302 -33.13 38.47 -30.40
CA ASP A 302 -34.26 37.97 -29.63
C ASP A 302 -34.92 39.11 -28.85
N ASN A 303 -36.25 39.22 -28.98
CA ASN A 303 -37.08 40.24 -28.36
C ASN A 303 -36.56 41.68 -28.57
N GLY A 304 -35.93 41.93 -29.72
CA GLY A 304 -35.34 43.22 -30.09
C GLY A 304 -33.95 43.49 -29.49
N VAL A 305 -33.33 42.50 -28.84
CA VAL A 305 -31.97 42.57 -28.28
C VAL A 305 -31.03 41.69 -29.10
N ILE A 306 -29.82 42.19 -29.37
CA ILE A 306 -28.77 41.40 -30.02
C ILE A 306 -28.31 40.31 -29.03
N VAL A 307 -28.54 39.05 -29.38
CA VAL A 307 -28.07 37.89 -28.60
C VAL A 307 -26.67 37.49 -29.04
N GLU A 308 -26.45 37.47 -30.36
CA GLU A 308 -25.16 37.10 -30.94
C GLU A 308 -24.81 37.96 -32.17
N HIS A 309 -23.50 38.16 -32.37
CA HIS A 309 -22.92 38.85 -33.52
C HIS A 309 -21.70 38.07 -33.99
N GLY A 310 -21.64 37.78 -35.29
CA GLY A 310 -20.54 37.05 -35.88
C GLY A 310 -20.06 37.63 -37.19
N THR A 311 -18.79 37.37 -37.51
CA THR A 311 -18.20 37.64 -38.81
C THR A 311 -17.46 36.40 -39.28
N ASP A 312 -17.70 35.97 -40.51
CA ASP A 312 -16.95 34.90 -41.16
C ASP A 312 -16.46 35.34 -42.56
N LYS A 313 -15.52 34.58 -43.11
CA LYS A 313 -14.94 34.80 -44.42
C LYS A 313 -14.88 33.51 -45.22
N VAL A 314 -15.75 33.44 -46.22
CA VAL A 314 -15.78 32.36 -47.20
C VAL A 314 -14.77 32.63 -48.32
N THR A 315 -13.91 31.65 -48.61
CA THR A 315 -12.98 31.68 -49.74
C THR A 315 -13.47 30.78 -50.87
N LEU A 316 -13.67 31.35 -52.05
CA LEU A 316 -14.21 30.67 -53.22
C LEU A 316 -13.08 30.30 -54.20
N PRO A 317 -12.97 29.02 -54.63
CA PRO A 317 -11.88 28.56 -55.49
C PRO A 317 -11.86 29.21 -56.88
N SER A 318 -13.00 29.74 -57.34
CA SER A 318 -13.10 30.52 -58.57
C SER A 318 -14.28 31.50 -58.53
N GLY A 319 -14.31 32.47 -59.45
CA GLY A 319 -15.34 33.53 -59.51
C GLY A 319 -16.75 33.11 -59.93
N SER A 320 -17.03 31.81 -59.89
CA SER A 320 -18.35 31.18 -60.08
C SER A 320 -18.52 29.95 -59.18
N ALA A 321 -17.64 29.77 -58.19
CA ALA A 321 -17.76 28.68 -57.23
C ALA A 321 -18.83 29.01 -56.19
N VAL A 322 -19.50 27.96 -55.74
CA VAL A 322 -20.49 27.98 -54.67
C VAL A 322 -19.83 27.43 -53.40
N PHE A 323 -20.03 28.10 -52.29
CA PHE A 323 -19.80 27.54 -50.96
C PHE A 323 -21.14 27.03 -50.45
N GLU A 324 -21.24 25.72 -50.26
CA GLU A 324 -22.48 25.06 -49.89
C GLU A 324 -22.67 25.07 -48.37
N ASN A 325 -23.92 25.18 -47.90
CA ASN A 325 -24.33 25.02 -46.51
C ASN A 325 -23.65 25.97 -45.49
N TYR A 326 -23.46 27.25 -45.84
CA TYR A 326 -23.10 28.24 -44.84
C TYR A 326 -24.22 28.34 -43.80
N THR A 327 -23.89 28.09 -42.53
CA THR A 327 -24.87 27.90 -41.47
C THR A 327 -24.67 28.95 -40.37
N ILE A 328 -25.76 29.56 -39.95
CA ILE A 328 -25.86 30.42 -38.76
C ILE A 328 -26.87 29.73 -37.85
N GLU A 329 -26.38 29.12 -36.78
CA GLU A 329 -27.19 28.55 -35.70
C GLU A 329 -27.09 29.47 -34.50
N SER A 330 -28.20 29.65 -33.78
CA SER A 330 -28.22 30.36 -32.51
C SER A 330 -28.32 29.34 -31.37
N ALA A 331 -27.64 29.61 -30.25
CA ALA A 331 -27.68 28.73 -29.08
C ALA A 331 -29.07 28.65 -28.45
N ASP A 332 -29.79 29.78 -28.49
CA ASP A 332 -31.21 29.90 -28.16
C ASP A 332 -32.00 30.17 -29.44
N SER A 333 -33.30 29.92 -29.43
CA SER A 333 -34.14 30.34 -30.55
C SER A 333 -34.36 31.87 -30.54
N VAL A 334 -34.41 32.49 -31.72
CA VAL A 334 -34.37 33.95 -31.91
C VAL A 334 -35.48 34.46 -32.83
N ASP A 335 -35.88 35.72 -32.67
CA ASP A 335 -36.90 36.33 -33.52
C ASP A 335 -36.40 36.67 -34.93
N GLN A 336 -35.14 37.09 -35.06
CA GLN A 336 -34.61 37.67 -36.29
C GLN A 336 -33.13 37.35 -36.53
N ILE A 337 -32.76 37.19 -37.79
CA ILE A 337 -31.37 37.03 -38.24
C ILE A 337 -31.09 38.05 -39.35
N TYR A 338 -30.04 38.85 -39.16
CA TYR A 338 -29.55 39.80 -40.14
C TYR A 338 -28.26 39.28 -40.75
N VAL A 339 -28.11 39.38 -42.07
CA VAL A 339 -26.89 38.97 -42.78
C VAL A 339 -26.45 40.08 -43.70
N ARG A 340 -25.16 40.44 -43.64
CA ARG A 340 -24.49 41.45 -44.46
C ARG A 340 -23.33 40.81 -45.23
N PHE A 341 -23.23 41.13 -46.52
CA PHE A 341 -22.12 40.68 -47.36
C PHE A 341 -21.17 41.83 -47.72
N THR A 342 -19.88 41.54 -47.62
CA THR A 342 -18.82 42.32 -48.28
C THR A 342 -17.88 41.35 -48.98
N TYR A 343 -17.21 41.78 -50.04
CA TYR A 343 -16.38 40.88 -50.85
C TYR A 343 -15.19 41.58 -51.51
N ASP A 344 -14.27 40.78 -52.04
CA ASP A 344 -13.10 41.28 -52.77
C ASP A 344 -13.52 41.81 -54.16
N THR A 345 -13.38 43.11 -54.40
CA THR A 345 -13.83 43.73 -55.67
C THR A 345 -12.78 43.65 -56.78
N LYS A 346 -13.21 43.31 -58.01
CA LYS A 346 -12.45 43.61 -59.23
C LYS A 346 -13.20 44.33 -60.38
N GLN A 347 -14.55 44.36 -60.46
CA GLN A 347 -15.32 45.17 -61.44
C GLN A 347 -16.72 45.57 -60.93
N SER A 348 -17.39 46.57 -61.55
CA SER A 348 -18.74 47.07 -61.18
C SER A 348 -19.91 46.10 -61.46
N THR A 349 -19.61 44.87 -61.90
CA THR A 349 -20.57 43.80 -62.18
C THR A 349 -20.32 42.56 -61.31
N SER A 350 -19.63 42.74 -60.18
CA SER A 350 -19.29 41.66 -59.24
C SER A 350 -20.22 41.72 -58.04
N GLY A 351 -20.60 40.57 -57.50
CA GLY A 351 -21.57 40.47 -56.41
C GLY A 351 -21.58 39.10 -55.75
N VAL A 352 -22.50 38.91 -54.82
CA VAL A 352 -22.79 37.64 -54.13
C VAL A 352 -24.22 37.22 -54.46
N ARG A 353 -24.46 35.93 -54.62
CA ARG A 353 -25.81 35.36 -54.74
C ARG A 353 -26.01 34.34 -53.63
N VAL A 354 -27.22 34.34 -53.06
CA VAL A 354 -27.66 33.38 -52.05
C VAL A 354 -28.58 32.35 -52.70
N GLU A 355 -28.29 31.08 -52.50
CA GLU A 355 -29.02 29.93 -53.05
C GLU A 355 -29.39 28.95 -51.92
N ASN A 356 -30.35 28.04 -52.15
CA ASN A 356 -30.72 26.95 -51.23
C ASN A 356 -30.90 27.39 -49.76
N LEU A 357 -31.62 28.50 -49.53
CA LEU A 357 -31.86 28.98 -48.17
C LEU A 357 -32.87 28.08 -47.45
N GLU A 358 -32.46 27.64 -46.26
CA GLU A 358 -33.21 26.84 -45.31
C GLU A 358 -33.29 27.60 -43.98
N VAL A 359 -34.39 27.42 -43.26
CA VAL A 359 -34.59 27.98 -41.91
C VAL A 359 -34.88 26.83 -40.97
N ALA A 360 -34.27 26.83 -39.80
CA ALA A 360 -34.61 25.91 -38.72
C ALA A 360 -35.61 26.58 -37.78
N PHE A 361 -36.71 25.89 -37.53
CA PHE A 361 -37.61 26.17 -36.40
C PHE A 361 -37.36 25.07 -35.35
N PRO A 362 -37.29 25.41 -34.04
CA PRO A 362 -37.28 24.41 -32.98
C PRO A 362 -38.51 23.49 -33.11
N SER A 363 -38.36 22.21 -32.80
CA SER A 363 -39.47 21.27 -32.81
C SER A 363 -40.61 21.77 -31.90
N SER A 364 -41.86 21.61 -32.32
CA SER A 364 -43.03 21.97 -31.48
C SER A 364 -43.22 21.05 -30.26
N SER A 365 -42.32 20.11 -30.04
CA SER A 365 -42.34 19.13 -28.96
C SER A 365 -40.91 18.83 -28.53
N GLU A 366 -40.67 18.79 -27.22
CA GLU A 366 -39.38 18.38 -26.67
C GLU A 366 -39.10 16.91 -27.05
N VAL A 367 -37.84 16.61 -27.32
CA VAL A 367 -37.35 15.25 -27.55
C VAL A 367 -36.51 14.86 -26.35
N THR A 368 -36.68 13.61 -25.92
CA THR A 368 -35.85 13.00 -24.89
C THR A 368 -34.50 12.62 -25.48
N VAL A 369 -33.42 13.17 -24.93
CA VAL A 369 -32.04 12.83 -25.28
C VAL A 369 -31.43 12.08 -24.09
N VAL A 370 -30.71 10.99 -24.36
CA VAL A 370 -29.95 10.25 -23.35
C VAL A 370 -28.48 10.40 -23.69
N ASN A 371 -27.72 11.04 -22.80
CA ASN A 371 -26.27 11.09 -22.85
C ASN A 371 -25.70 10.00 -21.95
N HIS A 372 -24.55 9.44 -22.30
CA HIS A 372 -23.84 8.45 -21.49
C HIS A 372 -22.56 9.09 -20.98
N GLU A 373 -22.46 9.26 -19.67
CA GLU A 373 -21.27 9.80 -19.03
C GLU A 373 -20.51 8.68 -18.33
N ASP A 374 -19.17 8.73 -18.37
CA ASP A 374 -18.35 7.72 -17.76
C ASP A 374 -18.31 7.90 -16.24
N LEU A 375 -18.95 6.99 -15.52
CA LEU A 375 -18.95 6.98 -14.06
C LEU A 375 -17.81 6.13 -13.52
N GLY A 376 -17.42 5.08 -14.23
CA GLY A 376 -16.45 4.09 -13.77
C GLY A 376 -15.10 4.71 -13.40
N MET A 377 -14.61 5.67 -14.16
CA MET A 377 -13.34 6.35 -13.85
C MET A 377 -13.39 7.24 -12.58
N HIS A 378 -14.59 7.55 -12.09
CA HIS A 378 -14.81 8.34 -10.87
C HIS A 378 -15.08 7.47 -9.64
N LEU A 379 -15.25 6.15 -9.81
CA LEU A 379 -15.38 5.21 -8.70
C LEU A 379 -13.98 4.67 -8.40
N VAL A 380 -13.47 5.01 -7.22
CA VAL A 380 -12.11 4.69 -6.81
C VAL A 380 -12.16 3.83 -5.55
N PHE A 381 -11.40 2.75 -5.56
CA PHE A 381 -11.07 1.96 -4.39
C PHE A 381 -9.63 2.28 -4.02
N GLU A 382 -9.38 2.68 -2.78
CA GLU A 382 -8.04 2.88 -2.23
C GLU A 382 -7.69 1.67 -1.38
N ASP A 383 -6.44 1.21 -1.51
CA ASP A 383 -5.99 0.03 -0.80
C ASP A 383 -5.97 0.25 0.72
N ALA A 384 -6.11 -0.83 1.48
CA ALA A 384 -5.91 -0.86 2.92
C ALA A 384 -4.47 -1.25 3.25
N GLY A 385 -3.51 -0.37 2.96
CA GLY A 385 -2.09 -0.70 3.10
C GLY A 385 -1.73 -1.23 4.50
N PRO A 386 -0.74 -2.14 4.62
CA PRO A 386 -0.43 -2.75 5.88
C PRO A 386 0.31 -1.74 6.74
N THR A 387 -0.04 -1.65 8.03
CA THR A 387 0.66 -0.75 8.97
C THR A 387 1.63 -1.53 9.85
N PHE A 388 2.67 -0.84 10.35
CA PHE A 388 3.60 -1.36 11.35
C PHE A 388 4.04 -0.22 12.26
N ASP A 389 3.13 0.24 13.13
CA ASP A 389 3.28 1.49 13.89
C ASP A 389 4.29 1.39 15.03
N GLY A 390 4.56 0.18 15.51
CA GLY A 390 5.59 -0.04 16.50
C GLY A 390 5.69 -1.45 17.04
N ILE A 391 6.69 -1.63 17.89
CA ILE A 391 6.94 -2.86 18.64
C ILE A 391 6.93 -2.51 20.12
N THR A 392 6.18 -3.27 20.91
CA THR A 392 6.18 -3.18 22.37
C THR A 392 6.73 -4.48 22.94
N GLY A 393 7.89 -4.41 23.60
CA GLY A 393 8.52 -5.55 24.28
C GLY A 393 8.33 -5.51 25.78
N ASP A 394 8.63 -6.62 26.45
CA ASP A 394 8.58 -6.76 27.91
C ASP A 394 9.72 -5.99 28.61
N ALA A 395 10.83 -5.74 27.90
CA ALA A 395 11.92 -4.88 28.33
C ALA A 395 12.02 -3.60 27.50
N THR A 396 12.45 -2.48 28.10
CA THR A 396 12.74 -1.24 27.36
C THR A 396 14.05 -0.62 27.87
N PRO A 397 15.14 -0.57 27.08
CA PRO A 397 15.29 -1.14 25.72
C PRO A 397 15.13 -2.67 25.68
N PHE A 398 14.81 -3.24 24.51
CA PHE A 398 14.68 -4.69 24.32
C PHE A 398 16.02 -5.37 24.59
N GLN A 399 16.05 -6.23 25.60
CA GLN A 399 17.28 -6.84 26.11
C GLN A 399 16.99 -8.18 26.77
N VAL A 400 17.95 -9.10 26.68
CA VAL A 400 17.86 -10.45 27.24
C VAL A 400 19.19 -10.85 27.88
N GLY A 401 19.15 -11.71 28.90
CA GLY A 401 20.35 -12.22 29.56
C GLY A 401 21.04 -13.27 28.70
N LEU A 402 22.35 -13.46 28.84
CA LEU A 402 23.13 -14.43 28.05
C LEU A 402 23.01 -15.89 28.52
N ALA A 403 22.25 -16.16 29.58
CA ALA A 403 22.02 -17.52 30.05
C ALA A 403 20.99 -18.26 29.18
N ALA A 404 21.21 -19.54 28.92
CA ALA A 404 20.25 -20.39 28.23
C ALA A 404 18.87 -20.38 28.94
N ASN A 405 17.81 -20.44 28.15
CA ASN A 405 16.39 -20.33 28.55
C ASN A 405 15.94 -18.93 29.01
N GLN A 406 16.76 -17.90 28.82
CA GLN A 406 16.30 -16.51 28.90
C GLN A 406 15.61 -16.12 27.59
N GLN A 407 14.59 -15.27 27.69
CA GLN A 407 13.81 -14.82 26.53
C GLN A 407 13.41 -13.35 26.65
N ASP A 408 13.27 -12.68 25.51
CA ASP A 408 12.56 -11.41 25.38
C ASP A 408 11.32 -11.61 24.50
N THR A 409 10.19 -11.05 24.92
CA THR A 409 8.91 -11.19 24.22
C THR A 409 8.27 -9.83 23.99
N GLY A 410 7.52 -9.71 22.90
CA GLY A 410 6.82 -8.47 22.59
C GLY A 410 5.66 -8.65 21.62
N THR A 411 4.86 -7.59 21.49
CA THR A 411 3.71 -7.49 20.61
C THR A 411 3.91 -6.41 19.56
N PHE A 412 3.26 -6.57 18.41
CA PHE A 412 3.25 -5.58 17.34
C PHE A 412 2.02 -4.69 17.45
N ASP A 413 2.19 -3.41 17.12
CA ASP A 413 1.09 -2.46 16.93
C ASP A 413 0.80 -2.39 15.43
N LEU A 414 -0.22 -3.14 15.02
CA LEU A 414 -0.66 -3.26 13.63
C LEU A 414 -2.13 -2.81 13.57
N THR A 415 -2.43 -1.93 12.63
CA THR A 415 -3.77 -1.70 12.12
C THR A 415 -3.94 -2.63 10.92
N PRO A 416 -4.74 -3.72 11.04
CA PRO A 416 -4.90 -4.67 9.95
C PRO A 416 -5.62 -4.00 8.77
N GLY A 417 -5.08 -4.20 7.57
CA GLY A 417 -5.82 -3.99 6.32
C GLY A 417 -7.04 -4.91 6.24
N ALA A 418 -7.92 -4.64 5.28
CA ALA A 418 -9.17 -5.39 5.11
C ALA A 418 -8.95 -6.87 4.71
N ASP A 419 -7.82 -7.16 4.09
CA ASP A 419 -7.46 -8.45 3.50
C ASP A 419 -6.49 -9.29 4.37
N GLY A 420 -5.77 -8.68 5.31
CA GLY A 420 -5.06 -9.39 6.36
C GLY A 420 -3.73 -8.77 6.75
N SER A 421 -2.92 -9.56 7.45
CA SER A 421 -1.57 -9.16 7.88
C SER A 421 -0.76 -10.43 8.12
N HIS A 422 0.43 -10.47 7.56
CA HIS A 422 1.39 -11.55 7.75
C HIS A 422 2.78 -10.99 8.04
N VAL A 423 3.32 -11.31 9.23
CA VAL A 423 4.62 -10.77 9.65
C VAL A 423 5.74 -11.78 9.41
N THR A 424 6.78 -11.36 8.67
CA THR A 424 7.95 -12.17 8.34
C THR A 424 9.27 -11.45 8.64
N ILE A 425 10.35 -12.22 8.80
CA ILE A 425 11.72 -11.72 8.96
C ILE A 425 12.34 -11.59 7.57
N THR A 426 12.66 -10.36 7.15
CA THR A 426 13.22 -10.09 5.82
C THR A 426 14.71 -9.78 5.84
N GLN A 427 15.21 -9.27 6.97
CA GLN A 427 16.64 -9.06 7.20
C GLN A 427 16.98 -9.37 8.65
N TYR A 428 18.22 -9.74 8.89
CA TYR A 428 18.72 -10.10 10.20
C TYR A 428 20.23 -9.86 10.28
N THR A 429 20.74 -9.78 11.50
CA THR A 429 22.16 -9.60 11.75
C THR A 429 22.93 -10.84 11.32
N ASP A 430 23.93 -10.65 10.45
CA ASP A 430 24.95 -11.64 10.13
C ASP A 430 25.98 -11.64 11.26
N LEU A 431 26.01 -12.69 12.07
CA LEU A 431 26.99 -12.81 13.16
C LEU A 431 28.38 -13.14 12.62
N GLY A 432 28.46 -13.54 11.34
CA GLY A 432 29.68 -13.66 10.58
C GLY A 432 30.49 -14.91 10.89
N GLY A 433 31.23 -15.36 9.88
CA GLY A 433 32.25 -16.40 10.01
C GLY A 433 31.89 -17.71 9.32
N ALA A 434 32.79 -18.69 9.44
CA ALA A 434 32.52 -20.07 9.01
C ALA A 434 31.94 -20.92 10.16
N ASP A 435 31.76 -20.28 11.33
CA ASP A 435 31.53 -20.94 12.61
C ASP A 435 30.07 -20.82 13.07
N ILE A 436 29.29 -19.88 12.51
CA ILE A 436 27.86 -19.71 12.76
C ILE A 436 27.07 -19.82 11.44
N GLU A 437 25.94 -20.51 11.49
CA GLU A 437 24.96 -20.64 10.39
C GLU A 437 23.62 -20.01 10.81
N GLU A 438 23.11 -19.09 10.00
CA GLU A 438 21.78 -18.49 10.14
C GLU A 438 20.74 -19.25 9.30
N ILE A 439 19.77 -19.85 9.98
CA ILE A 439 18.75 -20.71 9.37
C ILE A 439 17.39 -20.02 9.49
N LEU A 440 16.93 -19.41 8.39
CA LEU A 440 15.58 -18.88 8.27
C LEU A 440 14.64 -19.95 7.69
N THR A 441 13.48 -20.14 8.32
CA THR A 441 12.44 -21.04 7.80
C THR A 441 11.85 -20.54 6.47
N ASN A 442 11.27 -21.45 5.68
CA ASN A 442 10.72 -21.09 4.36
C ASN A 442 9.54 -20.11 4.41
N ASP A 443 8.81 -20.10 5.53
CA ASP A 443 7.74 -19.14 5.82
C ASP A 443 8.27 -17.81 6.38
N GLY A 444 9.58 -17.70 6.62
CA GLY A 444 10.21 -16.47 7.09
C GLY A 444 9.91 -16.10 8.54
N THR A 445 9.28 -16.99 9.34
CA THR A 445 8.82 -16.65 10.69
C THR A 445 9.79 -17.05 11.80
N THR A 446 10.75 -17.94 11.52
CA THR A 446 11.72 -18.42 12.51
C THR A 446 13.13 -18.32 11.97
N LEU A 447 13.99 -17.60 12.69
CA LEU A 447 15.42 -17.51 12.44
C LEU A 447 16.18 -18.15 13.58
N THR A 448 17.08 -19.09 13.28
CA THR A 448 17.95 -19.74 14.26
C THR A 448 19.42 -19.48 13.95
N TYR A 449 20.19 -19.08 14.95
CA TYR A 449 21.65 -18.97 14.89
C TYR A 449 22.25 -20.25 15.46
N ARG A 450 23.02 -20.98 14.65
CA ARG A 450 23.59 -22.29 15.03
C ARG A 450 25.11 -22.29 14.95
N ASP A 451 25.77 -22.81 15.97
CA ASP A 451 27.20 -23.10 15.93
C ASP A 451 27.49 -24.32 15.04
N VAL A 452 28.32 -24.12 14.01
CA VAL A 452 28.63 -25.12 12.98
C VAL A 452 29.52 -26.23 13.51
N ALA A 453 30.39 -25.94 14.47
CA ALA A 453 31.36 -26.90 14.98
C ALA A 453 30.71 -27.94 15.92
N THR A 454 29.74 -27.50 16.72
CA THR A 454 29.08 -28.27 17.76
C THR A 454 27.66 -28.71 17.39
N ASP A 455 27.07 -28.15 16.33
CA ASP A 455 25.68 -28.38 15.91
C ASP A 455 24.66 -27.95 16.99
N THR A 456 25.00 -26.87 17.72
CA THR A 456 24.22 -26.33 18.84
C THR A 456 23.53 -25.03 18.44
N ASP A 457 22.23 -24.90 18.72
CA ASP A 457 21.52 -23.63 18.52
C ASP A 457 21.88 -22.65 19.65
N LEU A 458 22.20 -21.41 19.26
CA LEU A 458 22.67 -20.36 20.15
C LEU A 458 21.55 -19.38 20.51
N TYR A 459 20.85 -18.90 19.48
CA TYR A 459 19.78 -17.91 19.59
C TYR A 459 18.68 -18.23 18.60
N GLN A 460 17.44 -17.87 18.92
CA GLN A 460 16.31 -18.03 18.00
C GLN A 460 15.35 -16.85 18.10
N LEU A 461 14.95 -16.30 16.95
CA LEU A 461 13.82 -15.37 16.85
C LEU A 461 12.64 -16.10 16.23
N ASN A 462 11.49 -16.05 16.90
CA ASN A 462 10.20 -16.48 16.39
C ASN A 462 9.29 -15.27 16.27
N VAL A 463 8.69 -15.06 15.10
CA VAL A 463 7.66 -14.04 14.87
C VAL A 463 6.31 -14.68 14.54
N THR A 464 5.26 -13.99 14.93
CA THR A 464 3.86 -14.27 14.61
C THR A 464 3.23 -12.99 14.10
N ASP A 465 2.02 -13.05 13.56
CA ASP A 465 1.32 -11.84 13.08
C ASP A 465 0.95 -10.85 14.21
N SER A 466 1.22 -11.19 15.47
CA SER A 466 0.89 -10.34 16.64
C SER A 466 2.08 -9.96 17.52
N GLY A 467 3.25 -10.54 17.29
CA GLY A 467 4.39 -10.35 18.18
C GLY A 467 5.56 -11.29 17.93
N TYR A 468 6.56 -11.24 18.82
CA TYR A 468 7.79 -12.01 18.71
C TYR A 468 8.21 -12.66 20.03
N THR A 469 9.09 -13.64 19.92
CA THR A 469 9.86 -14.25 21.01
C THR A 469 11.30 -14.41 20.56
N PHE A 470 12.24 -13.87 21.32
CA PHE A 470 13.68 -14.07 21.12
C PHE A 470 14.24 -14.91 22.27
N ASP A 471 14.76 -16.09 21.95
CA ASP A 471 15.25 -17.08 22.90
C ASP A 471 16.78 -17.16 22.88
N VAL A 472 17.39 -17.19 24.06
CA VAL A 472 18.79 -17.58 24.25
C VAL A 472 18.83 -19.07 24.55
N LEU A 473 19.41 -19.85 23.65
CA LEU A 473 19.38 -21.32 23.68
C LEU A 473 20.67 -21.94 24.23
N PHE A 474 21.75 -21.16 24.26
CA PHE A 474 23.05 -21.58 24.75
C PHE A 474 23.66 -20.50 25.65
N THR A 475 24.26 -20.91 26.77
CA THR A 475 25.03 -20.00 27.63
C THR A 475 26.46 -19.90 27.09
N PRO A 476 26.91 -18.75 26.54
CA PRO A 476 28.28 -18.59 26.09
C PRO A 476 29.24 -18.73 27.28
N GLN A 477 30.29 -19.54 27.13
CA GLN A 477 31.35 -19.65 28.14
C GLN A 477 32.54 -18.73 27.76
N GLY A 478 33.18 -18.14 28.77
CA GLY A 478 34.39 -17.33 28.57
C GLY A 478 35.55 -18.14 27.98
N GLU A 479 36.52 -17.46 27.34
CA GLU A 479 37.71 -18.12 26.80
C GLU A 479 38.48 -18.91 27.88
N GLN A 480 38.97 -20.09 27.51
CA GLN A 480 39.74 -20.94 28.41
C GLN A 480 41.19 -20.46 28.53
N SER A 481 41.63 -20.20 29.76
CA SER A 481 42.97 -19.72 30.08
C SER A 481 43.80 -20.74 30.86
N ASP A 482 45.04 -20.97 30.42
CA ASP A 482 46.01 -21.83 31.14
C ASP A 482 46.38 -21.23 32.50
N LEU A 483 46.57 -22.08 33.52
CA LEU A 483 47.04 -21.67 34.85
C LEU A 483 48.57 -21.72 34.95
N ASN A 484 49.17 -20.63 35.44
CA ASN A 484 50.61 -20.47 35.52
C ASN A 484 51.21 -20.99 36.83
N PHE A 485 51.35 -22.31 36.95
CA PHE A 485 52.01 -22.93 38.10
C PHE A 485 53.50 -22.56 38.24
N ASN A 486 54.15 -22.08 37.17
CA ASN A 486 55.53 -21.57 37.26
C ASN A 486 55.64 -20.26 38.06
N ALA A 487 54.54 -19.54 38.26
CA ALA A 487 54.48 -18.38 39.14
C ALA A 487 54.63 -18.76 40.63
N VAL A 488 54.46 -20.04 40.97
CA VAL A 488 54.48 -20.55 42.34
C VAL A 488 55.87 -21.07 42.71
N LYS A 489 56.36 -20.75 43.92
CA LYS A 489 57.69 -21.18 44.38
C LYS A 489 57.65 -22.61 44.92
N SER A 490 58.32 -23.54 44.22
CA SER A 490 58.45 -24.92 44.68
C SER A 490 59.23 -25.06 46.01
N GLY A 491 58.69 -25.85 46.95
CA GLY A 491 59.41 -26.36 48.12
C GLY A 491 59.38 -25.52 49.40
N GLY A 492 58.49 -24.52 49.52
CA GLY A 492 58.12 -23.91 50.81
C GLY A 492 56.82 -24.51 51.35
N PRO A 493 56.49 -24.38 52.66
CA PRO A 493 55.18 -24.78 53.16
C PRO A 493 54.12 -23.84 52.57
N GLN A 494 53.18 -24.36 51.79
CA GLN A 494 52.10 -23.61 51.18
C GLN A 494 50.77 -24.31 51.44
N GLU A 495 50.08 -23.84 52.47
CA GLU A 495 48.75 -24.33 52.86
C GLU A 495 47.68 -23.98 51.80
N THR A 496 47.89 -22.96 50.99
CA THR A 496 46.96 -22.53 49.93
C THR A 496 47.76 -21.98 48.75
N LEU A 497 47.35 -22.30 47.52
CA LEU A 497 48.00 -21.83 46.29
C LEU A 497 47.07 -20.93 45.49
N THR A 498 47.40 -19.64 45.39
CA THR A 498 46.79 -18.76 44.40
C THR A 498 47.60 -18.83 43.10
N VAL A 499 47.01 -19.41 42.07
CA VAL A 499 47.63 -19.62 40.76
C VAL A 499 46.99 -18.66 39.76
N PRO A 500 47.73 -17.69 39.22
CA PRO A 500 47.19 -16.79 38.21
C PRO A 500 47.03 -17.51 36.88
N THR A 501 46.09 -17.05 36.06
CA THR A 501 46.02 -17.40 34.64
C THR A 501 47.26 -16.87 33.91
N VAL A 502 47.69 -17.50 32.81
CA VAL A 502 48.90 -17.14 32.05
C VAL A 502 48.79 -15.73 31.45
N ASP A 503 47.59 -15.33 31.04
CA ASP A 503 47.22 -13.98 30.59
C ASP A 503 47.14 -12.94 31.73
N ASN A 504 47.14 -13.40 33.00
CA ASN A 504 47.04 -12.61 34.23
C ASN A 504 45.71 -11.86 34.41
N THR A 505 44.62 -12.37 33.83
CA THR A 505 43.27 -11.82 33.95
C THR A 505 42.55 -12.28 35.22
N GLY A 506 42.89 -13.45 35.77
CA GLY A 506 42.30 -13.99 36.99
C GLY A 506 43.26 -14.87 37.79
N SER A 507 42.76 -15.45 38.88
CA SER A 507 43.52 -16.43 39.65
C SER A 507 42.63 -17.41 40.40
N ILE A 508 43.06 -18.68 40.44
CA ILE A 508 42.39 -19.76 41.16
C ILE A 508 43.14 -20.07 42.45
N VAL A 509 42.40 -20.22 43.53
CA VAL A 509 42.87 -20.61 44.85
C VAL A 509 42.67 -22.11 45.01
N PHE A 510 43.75 -22.85 45.28
CA PHE A 510 43.71 -24.28 45.60
C PHE A 510 44.03 -24.53 47.08
N ASP A 511 43.36 -25.50 47.68
CA ASP A 511 43.70 -26.04 49.01
C ASP A 511 43.61 -27.59 49.01
N GLY A 512 44.44 -28.26 49.80
CA GLY A 512 44.58 -29.72 49.83
C GLY A 512 43.54 -30.40 50.73
N LEU A 513 43.01 -31.54 50.28
CA LEU A 513 42.01 -32.33 51.00
C LEU A 513 42.50 -33.76 51.26
N ILE A 514 42.22 -34.25 52.47
CA ILE A 514 42.37 -35.66 52.83
C ILE A 514 41.04 -36.22 53.31
N PHE A 515 40.58 -37.27 52.65
CA PHE A 515 39.30 -37.90 52.89
C PHE A 515 39.44 -39.15 53.77
N ASN A 516 38.91 -39.10 54.99
CA ASN A 516 38.84 -40.30 55.86
C ASN A 516 37.81 -41.32 55.35
N ALA A 517 36.80 -40.85 54.62
CA ALA A 517 35.80 -41.59 53.88
C ALA A 517 35.26 -40.69 52.76
N THR A 518 34.72 -41.28 51.69
CA THR A 518 34.01 -40.54 50.64
C THR A 518 32.76 -39.86 51.23
N PRO A 519 32.58 -38.54 51.04
CA PRO A 519 31.33 -37.86 51.34
C PRO A 519 30.12 -38.45 50.60
N ALA A 520 28.91 -38.13 51.05
CA ALA A 520 27.70 -38.51 50.33
C ALA A 520 27.55 -37.68 49.05
N ALA A 521 26.77 -38.17 48.07
CA ALA A 521 26.47 -37.42 46.85
C ALA A 521 25.83 -36.04 47.14
N ASP A 522 24.96 -35.98 48.15
CA ASP A 522 24.26 -34.79 48.63
C ASP A 522 24.96 -34.11 49.83
N ALA A 523 26.27 -34.28 49.95
CA ALA A 523 27.03 -33.65 51.02
C ALA A 523 26.90 -32.13 50.98
N THR A 524 26.94 -31.48 52.14
CA THR A 524 27.12 -30.02 52.23
C THR A 524 28.59 -29.68 52.33
N GLU A 525 28.97 -28.44 52.04
CA GLU A 525 30.36 -27.98 52.12
C GLU A 525 31.05 -28.31 53.46
N ALA A 526 30.31 -28.31 54.56
CA ALA A 526 30.83 -28.64 55.89
C ALA A 526 31.38 -30.09 56.02
N ALA A 527 31.06 -30.97 55.07
CA ALA A 527 31.63 -32.32 55.00
C ALA A 527 33.08 -32.32 54.48
N PHE A 528 33.51 -31.25 53.82
CA PHE A 528 34.82 -31.10 53.21
C PHE A 528 35.68 -30.21 54.12
N VAL A 529 36.61 -30.82 54.83
CA VAL A 529 37.48 -30.10 55.77
C VAL A 529 38.88 -30.02 55.17
N PRO A 530 39.39 -28.82 54.84
CA PRO A 530 40.77 -28.61 54.42
C PRO A 530 41.77 -29.23 55.40
N PHE A 531 42.87 -29.78 54.88
CA PHE A 531 43.81 -30.58 55.66
C PHE A 531 44.75 -29.75 56.59
N ASN A 532 44.29 -28.62 57.14
CA ASN A 532 45.09 -27.63 57.87
C ASN A 532 45.66 -28.01 59.27
N THR A 533 45.92 -29.30 59.56
CA THR A 533 46.29 -29.75 60.90
C THR A 533 47.73 -29.39 61.30
N THR A 534 47.91 -29.04 62.58
CA THR A 534 49.20 -28.70 63.21
C THR A 534 50.23 -29.81 62.95
N PRO A 535 51.51 -29.49 62.66
CA PRO A 535 52.44 -30.44 62.05
C PRO A 535 52.54 -31.78 62.79
N LEU A 536 52.31 -32.85 62.02
CA LEU A 536 52.62 -34.24 62.38
C LEU A 536 54.14 -34.40 62.55
N GLY A 537 54.68 -33.97 63.69
CA GLY A 537 56.07 -34.26 64.07
C GLY A 537 56.92 -33.13 64.66
N GLY A 538 56.36 -32.20 65.42
CA GLY A 538 57.15 -31.27 66.25
C GLY A 538 57.55 -29.94 65.57
N PRO A 539 58.21 -29.03 66.31
CA PRO A 539 58.11 -27.58 66.08
C PRO A 539 58.93 -27.00 64.90
N THR A 540 59.37 -27.79 63.93
CA THR A 540 60.26 -27.28 62.85
C THR A 540 59.98 -27.77 61.43
N VAL A 541 58.84 -28.36 61.13
CA VAL A 541 58.40 -28.54 59.74
C VAL A 541 56.88 -28.45 59.71
N ALA A 542 56.33 -27.37 59.14
CA ALA A 542 54.94 -27.39 58.69
C ALA A 542 54.83 -28.55 57.68
N ALA A 543 53.92 -29.48 57.94
CA ALA A 543 53.50 -30.38 56.87
C ALA A 543 52.82 -29.50 55.82
N ASP A 544 53.11 -29.77 54.56
CA ASP A 544 52.64 -28.99 53.43
C ASP A 544 51.60 -29.83 52.70
N ASP A 545 50.37 -29.34 52.65
CA ASP A 545 49.24 -30.10 52.12
C ASP A 545 49.21 -30.03 50.59
N LEU A 546 49.76 -28.97 50.00
CA LEU A 546 49.93 -28.81 48.56
C LEU A 546 51.39 -28.56 48.21
N ASN A 547 52.00 -29.49 47.48
CA ASN A 547 53.40 -29.41 47.10
C ASN A 547 53.56 -29.18 45.59
N PRO A 548 53.65 -27.92 45.12
CA PRO A 548 53.81 -27.60 43.71
C PRO A 548 55.27 -27.71 43.23
N ASP A 549 55.45 -28.14 41.99
CA ASP A 549 56.69 -28.08 41.23
C ASP A 549 56.45 -27.52 39.82
N ALA A 550 57.52 -27.39 39.01
CA ALA A 550 57.45 -26.81 37.65
C ALA A 550 56.65 -27.67 36.65
N VAL A 551 56.07 -28.80 37.09
CA VAL A 551 55.31 -29.76 36.27
C VAL A 551 53.89 -29.95 36.83
N GLY A 552 53.54 -29.47 38.03
CA GLY A 552 52.19 -29.62 38.62
C GLY A 552 52.20 -29.65 40.16
N PHE A 553 51.09 -30.07 40.79
CA PHE A 553 51.00 -30.18 42.26
C PHE A 553 50.47 -31.55 42.74
N GLY A 554 50.68 -31.85 44.03
CA GLY A 554 50.13 -33.04 44.70
C GLY A 554 50.10 -32.89 46.22
N VAL A 555 49.51 -33.85 46.95
CA VAL A 555 49.23 -33.77 48.41
C VAL A 555 50.20 -34.64 49.22
N LYS A 556 50.90 -34.08 50.24
CA LYS A 556 52.04 -34.81 50.84
C LYS A 556 51.69 -35.72 52.02
N GLY A 557 51.85 -37.02 51.77
CA GLY A 557 52.08 -38.09 52.76
C GLY A 557 53.50 -38.73 52.75
N GLY A 558 54.55 -38.05 52.24
CA GLY A 558 55.95 -38.49 52.42
C GLY A 558 56.79 -38.78 51.16
N GLN A 559 56.30 -38.53 49.95
CA GLN A 559 57.10 -38.46 48.71
C GLN A 559 56.70 -37.23 47.88
N ALA A 560 57.56 -36.76 46.97
CA ALA A 560 57.39 -35.51 46.24
C ALA A 560 56.26 -35.59 45.17
N SER A 561 55.36 -34.58 45.16
CA SER A 561 54.33 -34.26 44.15
C SER A 561 53.52 -35.46 43.60
N GLN A 562 52.71 -36.10 44.46
CA GLN A 562 51.79 -37.19 44.11
C GLN A 562 50.49 -37.08 44.93
N ILE A 563 49.34 -37.34 44.31
CA ILE A 563 48.05 -37.57 44.98
C ILE A 563 47.82 -39.08 45.12
N ASN A 564 47.52 -39.52 46.33
CA ASN A 564 47.25 -40.91 46.68
C ASN A 564 45.74 -41.17 46.78
N ASN A 565 45.40 -42.41 47.10
CA ASN A 565 44.01 -42.78 47.34
C ASN A 565 43.40 -41.97 48.49
N ASN A 566 42.22 -41.42 48.27
CA ASN A 566 41.47 -40.55 49.20
C ASN A 566 42.18 -39.22 49.52
N GLU A 567 43.01 -38.74 48.60
CA GLU A 567 43.51 -37.38 48.61
C GLU A 567 42.84 -36.59 47.49
N GLY A 568 42.88 -35.26 47.59
CA GLY A 568 42.26 -34.39 46.62
C GLY A 568 42.52 -32.93 46.91
N PHE A 569 41.72 -32.06 46.31
CA PHE A 569 41.86 -30.62 46.47
C PHE A 569 40.50 -29.92 46.34
N THR A 570 40.41 -28.74 46.91
CA THR A 570 39.35 -27.77 46.62
C THR A 570 39.92 -26.67 45.75
N PHE A 571 39.08 -26.07 44.91
CA PHE A 571 39.44 -24.85 44.21
C PHE A 571 38.27 -23.88 44.11
N SER A 572 38.60 -22.59 44.09
CA SER A 572 37.68 -21.46 43.93
C SER A 572 38.42 -20.28 43.28
N THR A 573 37.73 -19.24 42.81
CA THR A 573 38.40 -18.00 42.41
C THR A 573 38.89 -17.21 43.62
N ALA A 574 39.90 -16.36 43.43
CA ALA A 574 40.42 -15.51 44.52
C ALA A 574 39.56 -14.29 44.82
N ASP A 575 38.76 -13.85 43.85
CA ASP A 575 37.88 -12.68 43.91
C ASP A 575 36.40 -13.04 44.09
N GLY A 576 36.05 -14.33 44.07
CA GLY A 576 34.67 -14.79 44.18
C GLY A 576 33.89 -14.66 42.87
N SER A 577 34.57 -14.62 41.73
CA SER A 577 33.93 -14.77 40.42
C SER A 577 33.57 -16.23 40.14
N ASP A 578 32.59 -16.45 39.28
CA ASP A 578 32.12 -17.79 38.94
C ASP A 578 33.11 -18.50 37.99
N ILE A 579 33.12 -19.83 38.06
CA ILE A 579 33.97 -20.74 37.28
C ILE A 579 33.07 -21.55 36.34
N ASN A 580 33.35 -21.50 35.04
CA ASN A 580 32.63 -22.33 34.07
C ASN A 580 33.18 -23.76 34.05
N ASN A 581 34.51 -23.90 34.10
CA ASN A 581 35.17 -25.20 34.14
C ASN A 581 36.58 -25.14 34.75
N LEU A 582 37.08 -26.31 35.17
CA LEU A 582 38.50 -26.57 35.40
C LEU A 582 38.91 -27.84 34.64
N THR A 583 39.85 -27.70 33.73
CA THR A 583 40.46 -28.82 33.01
C THR A 583 41.86 -29.08 33.54
N PHE A 584 42.25 -30.35 33.71
CA PHE A 584 43.61 -30.73 34.04
C PHE A 584 43.97 -32.11 33.51
N ALA A 585 45.27 -32.37 33.33
CA ALA A 585 45.78 -33.67 32.91
C ALA A 585 46.25 -34.52 34.11
N VAL A 586 45.83 -35.78 34.12
CA VAL A 586 46.17 -36.81 35.10
C VAL A 586 47.24 -37.74 34.53
N ALA A 587 48.38 -37.85 35.20
CA ALA A 587 49.45 -38.80 34.90
C ALA A 587 49.53 -39.90 35.97
N GLY A 588 49.46 -41.17 35.56
CA GLY A 588 49.54 -42.31 36.48
C GLY A 588 50.95 -42.55 37.04
N ILE A 589 51.06 -42.75 38.35
CA ILE A 589 52.28 -43.14 39.05
C ILE A 589 52.13 -44.55 39.61
N GLY A 590 53.11 -45.41 39.32
CA GLY A 590 53.06 -46.82 39.71
C GLY A 590 52.39 -47.70 38.63
N ASN A 591 51.85 -48.84 39.03
CA ASN A 591 51.29 -49.83 38.09
C ASN A 591 49.76 -49.68 37.91
N ILE A 592 49.27 -48.45 37.73
CA ILE A 592 47.85 -48.14 37.53
C ILE A 592 47.54 -47.84 36.07
N ASN A 593 46.32 -48.17 35.64
CA ASN A 593 45.80 -47.84 34.32
C ASN A 593 44.48 -47.06 34.39
N ALA A 594 43.86 -47.01 35.57
CA ALA A 594 42.61 -46.31 35.78
C ALA A 594 42.53 -45.81 37.21
N ILE A 595 41.82 -44.70 37.39
CA ILE A 595 41.41 -44.12 38.68
C ILE A 595 39.95 -43.71 38.58
N THR A 596 39.37 -43.31 39.70
CA THR A 596 38.09 -42.58 39.71
C THR A 596 38.34 -41.19 40.28
N VAL A 597 37.81 -40.16 39.62
CA VAL A 597 37.78 -38.77 40.10
C VAL A 597 36.33 -38.47 40.46
N GLU A 598 36.10 -37.93 41.65
CA GLU A 598 34.76 -37.62 42.14
C GLU A 598 34.73 -36.15 42.58
N SER A 599 33.74 -35.40 42.10
CA SER A 599 33.64 -33.94 42.29
C SER A 599 32.27 -33.50 42.81
N TRP A 600 32.27 -32.44 43.61
CA TRP A 600 31.08 -31.74 44.09
C TRP A 600 31.22 -30.25 43.80
N LEU A 601 30.23 -29.65 43.13
CA LEU A 601 30.20 -28.26 42.71
C LEU A 601 29.18 -27.46 43.52
N TYR A 602 29.52 -26.24 43.93
CA TYR A 602 28.68 -25.38 44.75
C TYR A 602 28.60 -23.95 44.19
N ASP A 603 27.45 -23.30 44.38
CA ASP A 603 27.23 -21.86 44.12
C ASP A 603 27.73 -20.97 45.29
N ASP A 604 27.71 -19.63 45.12
CA ASP A 604 28.09 -18.63 46.14
C ASP A 604 27.23 -18.72 47.42
N GLY A 605 26.02 -19.27 47.27
CA GLY A 605 25.12 -19.56 48.38
C GLY A 605 25.52 -20.81 49.20
N GLY A 606 26.49 -21.59 48.73
CA GLY A 606 26.90 -22.87 49.30
C GLY A 606 25.92 -24.02 49.02
N ASN A 607 25.08 -23.89 47.99
CA ASN A 607 24.18 -24.95 47.54
C ASN A 607 24.91 -25.86 46.54
N LEU A 608 24.70 -27.17 46.67
CA LEU A 608 25.24 -28.15 45.72
C LEU A 608 24.51 -28.01 44.38
N ILE A 609 25.26 -27.76 43.30
CA ILE A 609 24.73 -27.69 41.94
C ILE A 609 24.93 -29.01 41.18
N ASP A 610 26.06 -29.70 41.37
CA ASP A 610 26.34 -30.98 40.71
C ASP A 610 27.27 -31.91 41.52
N HIS A 611 27.15 -33.22 41.27
CA HIS A 611 28.01 -34.29 41.80
C HIS A 611 28.35 -35.30 40.71
N THR A 612 29.63 -35.38 40.37
CA THR A 612 30.10 -36.16 39.22
C THR A 612 31.08 -37.24 39.64
N ILE A 613 31.00 -38.41 38.99
CA ILE A 613 31.95 -39.52 39.18
C ILE A 613 32.53 -39.91 37.82
N GLU A 614 33.79 -39.56 37.58
CA GLU A 614 34.50 -39.85 36.33
C GLU A 614 35.47 -41.04 36.46
N ASN A 615 35.39 -41.98 35.54
CA ASN A 615 36.35 -43.10 35.44
C ASN A 615 37.44 -42.82 34.41
N VAL A 616 38.57 -42.30 34.86
CA VAL A 616 39.72 -42.00 34.00
C VAL A 616 40.50 -43.29 33.71
N THR A 617 40.63 -43.67 32.44
CA THR A 617 41.33 -44.89 32.01
C THR A 617 42.44 -44.59 31.01
N GLY A 618 43.38 -45.52 30.81
CA GLY A 618 44.45 -45.35 29.81
C GLY A 618 45.72 -44.68 30.35
N LEU A 619 45.85 -44.51 31.68
CA LEU A 619 47.00 -43.85 32.32
C LEU A 619 48.37 -44.50 32.04
N ARG A 620 48.41 -45.74 31.51
CA ARG A 620 49.67 -46.38 31.05
C ARG A 620 50.13 -45.90 29.68
N SER A 621 49.23 -45.34 28.89
CA SER A 621 49.47 -44.92 27.50
C SER A 621 49.80 -43.44 27.39
N GLY A 622 49.56 -42.64 28.44
CA GLY A 622 49.83 -41.21 28.49
C GLY A 622 48.98 -40.51 29.54
N ASN A 623 49.17 -39.20 29.67
CA ASN A 623 48.32 -38.35 30.52
C ASN A 623 46.89 -38.33 29.95
N GLN A 624 45.90 -38.27 30.83
CA GLN A 624 44.48 -38.18 30.46
C GLN A 624 43.90 -36.87 30.95
N THR A 625 43.12 -36.20 30.12
CA THR A 625 42.44 -34.96 30.51
C THR A 625 41.21 -35.29 31.33
N VAL A 626 41.00 -34.54 32.40
CA VAL A 626 39.80 -34.51 33.24
C VAL A 626 39.24 -33.10 33.18
N THR A 627 37.93 -32.98 33.01
CA THR A 627 37.21 -31.71 33.04
C THR A 627 36.23 -31.76 34.21
N ILE A 628 36.22 -30.69 34.98
CA ILE A 628 35.28 -30.45 36.07
C ILE A 628 34.43 -29.24 35.65
N ASP A 629 33.17 -29.50 35.34
CA ASP A 629 32.14 -28.57 34.90
C ASP A 629 30.76 -29.05 35.38
N ASP A 630 29.76 -28.16 35.39
CA ASP A 630 28.36 -28.55 35.61
C ASP A 630 27.79 -29.11 34.31
N ASP A 631 27.30 -30.37 34.34
CA ASP A 631 26.58 -30.99 33.22
C ASP A 631 25.31 -30.19 32.82
N GLY A 632 24.80 -29.35 33.72
CA GLY A 632 23.68 -28.41 33.51
C GLY A 632 24.08 -27.06 32.89
N GLY A 633 25.37 -26.79 32.71
CA GLY A 633 25.89 -25.58 32.07
C GLY A 633 25.88 -24.31 32.93
N GLN A 634 25.64 -24.41 34.24
CA GLN A 634 25.79 -23.27 35.16
C GLN A 634 27.24 -23.11 35.60
N ALA A 635 27.65 -21.88 35.86
CA ALA A 635 28.92 -21.62 36.50
C ALA A 635 28.85 -22.00 38.00
N PHE A 636 30.01 -22.21 38.62
CA PHE A 636 30.14 -22.59 40.02
C PHE A 636 31.22 -21.79 40.72
N ASP A 637 31.11 -21.61 42.03
CA ASP A 637 32.06 -20.83 42.82
C ASP A 637 33.17 -21.71 43.40
N THR A 638 32.78 -22.88 43.89
CA THR A 638 33.67 -23.79 44.62
C THR A 638 33.45 -25.23 44.20
N ALA A 639 34.56 -25.95 44.01
CA ALA A 639 34.55 -27.36 43.69
C ALA A 639 35.48 -28.15 44.60
N TYR A 640 35.01 -29.32 45.05
CA TYR A 640 35.79 -30.27 45.84
C TYR A 640 36.03 -31.53 45.02
N VAL A 641 37.29 -31.94 44.90
CA VAL A 641 37.71 -33.07 44.06
C VAL A 641 38.40 -34.13 44.90
N GLN A 642 37.95 -35.39 44.80
CA GLN A 642 38.53 -36.56 45.45
C GLN A 642 39.06 -37.56 44.42
N PHE A 643 40.25 -38.13 44.67
CA PHE A 643 40.84 -39.18 43.85
C PHE A 643 40.76 -40.55 44.54
N HIS A 644 40.23 -41.54 43.81
CA HIS A 644 40.25 -42.94 44.19
C HIS A 644 41.28 -43.69 43.36
N VAL A 645 42.34 -44.17 44.02
CA VAL A 645 43.47 -44.84 43.37
C VAL A 645 43.61 -46.28 43.87
N GLY A 646 43.46 -47.24 42.96
CA GLY A 646 43.66 -48.66 43.25
C GLY A 646 45.14 -49.07 43.24
N GLY A 647 45.53 -49.95 44.16
CA GLY A 647 46.84 -50.62 44.15
C GLY A 647 47.88 -50.04 45.11
N ALA A 648 48.75 -50.91 45.65
CA ALA A 648 49.79 -50.49 46.59
C ALA A 648 50.89 -49.69 45.88
N ASN A 649 51.38 -48.62 46.55
CA ASN A 649 52.43 -47.72 46.04
C ASN A 649 52.08 -47.08 44.68
N SER A 650 50.82 -46.70 44.50
CA SER A 650 50.33 -46.04 43.28
C SER A 650 49.63 -44.74 43.64
N GLY A 651 49.57 -43.80 42.70
CA GLY A 651 48.92 -42.50 42.84
C GLY A 651 48.96 -41.77 41.49
N VAL A 652 48.61 -40.49 41.49
CA VAL A 652 48.60 -39.68 40.27
C VAL A 652 49.35 -38.36 40.46
N ARG A 653 49.74 -37.77 39.35
CA ARG A 653 50.17 -36.38 39.27
C ARG A 653 49.15 -35.62 38.42
N ILE A 654 48.76 -34.44 38.86
CA ILE A 654 47.88 -33.53 38.13
C ILE A 654 48.71 -32.36 37.61
N LEU A 655 48.50 -32.01 36.33
CA LEU A 655 49.27 -31.01 35.60
C LEU A 655 48.42 -30.37 34.49
N ASP A 656 48.97 -29.41 33.74
CA ASP A 656 48.34 -28.77 32.59
C ASP A 656 46.93 -28.25 32.90
N PHE A 657 46.82 -27.44 33.95
CA PHE A 657 45.55 -26.85 34.34
C PHE A 657 45.17 -25.69 33.43
N SER A 658 43.90 -25.65 33.05
CA SER A 658 43.26 -24.52 32.39
C SER A 658 41.86 -24.34 32.96
N THR A 659 41.37 -23.11 32.97
CA THR A 659 40.05 -22.76 33.49
C THR A 659 39.42 -21.71 32.62
N SER A 660 38.11 -21.78 32.46
CA SER A 660 37.31 -20.63 32.03
C SER A 660 36.67 -20.05 33.29
N ILE A 661 37.08 -18.84 33.65
CA ILE A 661 36.38 -18.00 34.62
C ILE A 661 35.32 -17.24 33.82
N GLU A 662 34.20 -16.87 34.43
CA GLU A 662 33.28 -15.90 33.84
C GLU A 662 34.02 -14.57 33.59
N GLY A 663 34.66 -14.45 32.43
CA GLY A 663 35.09 -13.18 31.87
C GLY A 663 33.93 -12.51 31.17
N PRO A 664 33.98 -11.18 30.93
CA PRO A 664 32.87 -10.52 30.27
C PRO A 664 32.69 -11.12 28.87
N VAL A 665 31.56 -11.79 28.64
CA VAL A 665 31.09 -12.11 27.30
C VAL A 665 30.63 -10.79 26.70
N ASP A 666 31.17 -10.45 25.54
CA ASP A 666 30.80 -9.21 24.85
C ASP A 666 29.28 -9.22 24.58
N ASP A 667 28.62 -8.09 24.85
CA ASP A 667 27.21 -7.93 24.52
C ASP A 667 27.00 -8.19 23.02
N GLN A 668 25.96 -8.97 22.71
CA GLN A 668 25.62 -9.33 21.35
C GLN A 668 24.39 -8.53 20.90
N PRO A 669 24.57 -7.48 20.08
CA PRO A 669 23.45 -6.78 19.48
C PRO A 669 22.88 -7.59 18.30
N PHE A 670 21.56 -7.58 18.20
CA PHE A 670 20.81 -8.11 17.08
C PHE A 670 19.89 -7.03 16.52
N GLU A 671 19.93 -6.86 15.21
CA GLU A 671 18.97 -6.10 14.43
C GLU A 671 18.26 -7.03 13.44
N PHE A 672 16.94 -6.94 13.43
CA PHE A 672 16.05 -7.64 12.51
C PHE A 672 15.18 -6.62 11.79
N THR A 673 14.91 -6.84 10.51
CA THR A 673 13.87 -6.13 9.77
C THR A 673 12.69 -7.07 9.62
N LEU A 674 11.58 -6.68 10.23
CA LEU A 674 10.29 -7.36 10.12
C LEU A 674 9.49 -6.66 9.03
N ALA A 675 8.75 -7.43 8.23
CA ALA A 675 7.79 -6.92 7.26
C ALA A 675 6.41 -7.45 7.62
N ASN A 676 5.43 -6.55 7.74
CA ASN A 676 4.01 -6.88 7.71
C ASN A 676 3.54 -6.78 6.26
N THR A 677 3.09 -7.89 5.69
CA THR A 677 2.61 -7.98 4.31
C THR A 677 1.16 -8.45 4.30
N ASP A 678 0.32 -7.80 3.51
CA ASP A 678 -1.07 -8.18 3.27
C ASP A 678 -1.18 -9.24 2.14
N LEU A 679 -2.37 -9.47 1.60
CA LEU A 679 -2.61 -10.57 0.65
C LEU A 679 -2.30 -10.23 -0.80
N ASP A 680 -2.37 -8.97 -1.20
CA ASP A 680 -1.98 -8.52 -2.55
C ASP A 680 -0.51 -8.10 -2.65
N GLY A 681 0.17 -7.93 -1.50
CA GLY A 681 1.62 -8.04 -1.38
C GLY A 681 2.32 -6.72 -1.02
N ASP A 682 1.56 -5.72 -0.61
CA ASP A 682 2.05 -4.50 -0.03
C ASP A 682 2.73 -4.79 1.32
N ALA A 683 3.69 -3.94 1.71
CA ALA A 683 4.48 -4.24 2.90
C ALA A 683 4.97 -3.00 3.66
N ALA A 684 4.70 -3.00 4.97
CA ALA A 684 5.30 -2.09 5.92
C ALA A 684 6.41 -2.79 6.70
N THR A 685 7.54 -2.09 6.90
CA THR A 685 8.70 -2.67 7.58
C THR A 685 9.04 -1.94 8.87
N GLN A 686 9.51 -2.69 9.86
CA GLN A 686 9.92 -2.18 11.14
C GLN A 686 11.18 -2.89 11.63
N THR A 687 12.12 -2.13 12.19
CA THR A 687 13.33 -2.69 12.79
C THR A 687 13.05 -3.10 14.24
N LEU A 688 13.46 -4.32 14.59
CA LEU A 688 13.55 -4.84 15.95
C LEU A 688 15.03 -4.94 16.34
N SER A 689 15.44 -4.20 17.37
CA SER A 689 16.81 -4.22 17.90
C SER A 689 16.81 -4.82 19.30
N ILE A 690 17.47 -5.96 19.50
CA ILE A 690 17.58 -6.67 20.79
C ILE A 690 19.04 -6.70 21.22
N LEU A 691 19.32 -6.43 22.49
CA LEU A 691 20.66 -6.57 23.08
C LEU A 691 20.71 -7.80 23.99
N ALA A 692 21.44 -8.84 23.60
CA ALA A 692 21.77 -9.93 24.51
C ALA A 692 23.00 -9.53 25.34
N SER A 693 22.85 -9.40 26.66
CA SER A 693 23.87 -8.85 27.53
C SER A 693 23.99 -9.63 28.83
N GLN A 694 25.22 -9.80 29.29
CA GLN A 694 25.53 -10.33 30.62
C GLN A 694 25.10 -9.38 31.76
N ASP A 695 25.02 -8.08 31.49
CA ASP A 695 24.66 -7.08 32.51
C ASP A 695 23.16 -7.14 32.85
N PHE A 696 22.37 -7.88 32.04
CA PHE A 696 20.95 -8.12 32.26
C PHE A 696 20.72 -9.45 32.97
N ILE A 697 20.62 -9.38 34.30
CA ILE A 697 20.26 -10.51 35.16
C ILE A 697 18.75 -10.39 35.48
N VAL A 698 17.96 -11.38 35.05
CA VAL A 698 16.51 -11.48 35.29
C VAL A 698 16.21 -12.20 36.61
#